data_AF-A0A914WTE2-F1
#
_entry.id   AF-A0A914WTE2-F1
#
_cell.length_a   1.000
_cell.length_b   1.000
_cell.length_c   1.000
_cell.angle_alpha   90.00
_cell.angle_beta   90.00
_cell.angle_gamma   90.00
#
_symmetry.space_group_name_H-M   'P 1'
#
loop_
_entity.id
_entity.type
_entity.pdbx_description
1 polymer ?
#
loop_
_entity_poly.entity_id
_entity_poly.type
_entity_poly.pdbx_seq_one_letter_code
_entity_poly.pdbx_strand_id
1 'polypeptide(L)'
;MVMRRFDHLKRLAESVGWKPIVEPPEARLKVIESKARRQLQPKIEQNTQKDTGCPAGYTGVNCTSPICYNTSTIIYHDGTANMGDDIEWDLSSTCNDTTYYFPLDSFTNDITITILAAGDISPAGSLLGPKGEILPTSVLMNSAEKWQATFGSVVEQNGAGLYSFALRSEGIATCVFTVQAATVLSCDGGFVSDMRDDNVQVQVLTDNNGIERMPVEGVPSYLAFAVKNEIWPIQALSVVIYSGGLFAQVYPVSARYGCGAPNYAGAFTCTKGNFYHLKIRGIDTYGNVWQRVYYFICTPAGGLSTTLGPTGPTGPTTTLPTPTHCYNEGQLVNPDTSDAFCYCLPYFTGNMCQNKLCFNGGFLASDDECVCLDDWTGPYCTDAKCQTNTDIPFDLRFRALVFVVRTSTSMADEFTQIIQAARGITSFYTANHADYFAVYVLATFVNGTIPIVTQFTDPQAFIAALTGLTPSPGGCDDTVFTTLSTVLQLPALAQYQRSPIFVFTDGVTNDGRDQLENMFNLLSYWRGEIYTVLTDPADGCSIDTASQGYRDYQQIARFSQGLVSHVPKTAVATLVTALANNLYQMDHVLTNDLMINCQKAPVYQPFLVDTDTQAIVITATGTALSLMLTDPMMQKMSMTPILSQSGTYIWMTTNLTIGSYLLSISGASAPCQYRVMARSSLDLFFGMSSSLNSDAISPQPIYITITMNDPNDNRVALFASNGVYRDGCSYFLYFGNWRCQRPFDEFYITVYGMDNDGATFQRVATGFCSAKLPPVVPPNGCLNGGVDGPNGTCVCPPYFSGPLCQTIQCLNGGTPTSGFCFCPPGFTSQFCELTMCFQINQEDPFSPNERSLTYIIHDSLRMRALIQGLQQTAAQLTQSISQQHPRWINFYQLISFNDQGYKVYTESASPSDFVAGLGALLADNKQNISVSCRNLSMFEPINYALSSLHASRNGHVFVFTCGQAAMNYETIAEMFDKVYESRTQINFIQTDSRPCGLHMNDSGIGIQMEIPLLTGGQFFPVSTIKAAQINSYVPTLYSGNLVYENSISDCTKPQSFYFPIDSHTQAFTVYTQGQLVNTGSVINSPQGTPYTSSNIINLWSDTTLNTRVDQVIRACDPSWEDVVSDGNCYKFNFKQLTWTQARDACHSEGAVLINIYTNA
;
A
#
# COMPACT_ATOMS: atom_id res chain seq x y z
N MET A 1 32.37 -9.55 13.31
CA MET A 1 33.28 -10.28 14.23
C MET A 1 34.04 -11.43 13.54
N VAL A 2 33.35 -12.27 12.75
CA VAL A 2 33.90 -13.46 12.05
C VAL A 2 35.26 -13.24 11.35
N MET A 3 35.41 -12.17 10.55
CA MET A 3 36.70 -11.88 9.87
C MET A 3 37.92 -11.79 10.80
N ARG A 4 37.78 -11.27 12.03
CA ARG A 4 38.91 -11.20 12.99
C ARG A 4 39.31 -12.58 13.54
N ARG A 5 38.42 -13.58 13.50
CA ARG A 5 38.67 -14.95 13.96
C ARG A 5 39.29 -15.83 12.86
N PHE A 6 38.83 -15.68 11.61
CA PHE A 6 39.46 -16.33 10.44
C PHE A 6 40.94 -15.95 10.29
N ASP A 7 41.25 -14.69 10.55
CA ASP A 7 42.61 -14.15 10.53
C ASP A 7 43.52 -14.73 11.64
N HIS A 8 42.96 -15.38 12.68
CA HIS A 8 43.74 -16.10 13.69
C HIS A 8 44.02 -17.54 13.27
N LEU A 9 43.03 -18.25 12.72
CA LEU A 9 43.18 -19.59 12.17
C LEU A 9 44.14 -19.60 10.96
N LYS A 10 44.06 -18.58 10.10
CA LYS A 10 45.03 -18.40 9.00
C LYS A 10 46.46 -18.28 9.52
N ARG A 11 46.69 -17.48 10.57
CA ARG A 11 48.01 -17.35 11.22
C ARG A 11 48.45 -18.63 11.94
N LEU A 12 47.52 -19.43 12.47
CA LEU A 12 47.81 -20.75 13.03
C LEU A 12 48.23 -21.74 11.92
N ALA A 13 47.46 -21.85 10.84
CA ALA A 13 47.78 -22.69 9.68
C ALA A 13 49.12 -22.30 9.01
N GLU A 14 49.38 -20.99 8.87
CA GLU A 14 50.67 -20.46 8.42
C GLU A 14 51.81 -20.81 9.40
N SER A 15 51.56 -20.85 10.71
CA SER A 15 52.57 -21.20 11.74
C SER A 15 52.95 -22.68 11.79
N VAL A 16 52.09 -23.58 11.27
CA VAL A 16 52.41 -25.02 11.06
C VAL A 16 52.72 -25.36 9.60
N GLY A 17 52.92 -24.35 8.73
CA GLY A 17 53.46 -24.50 7.38
C GLY A 17 52.47 -24.93 6.30
N TRP A 18 51.16 -24.83 6.55
CA TRP A 18 50.13 -25.17 5.58
C TRP A 18 49.98 -24.05 4.53
N LYS A 19 49.95 -24.39 3.25
CA LYS A 19 49.67 -23.47 2.13
C LYS A 19 48.48 -24.01 1.34
N PRO A 20 47.39 -23.24 1.17
CA PRO A 20 46.28 -23.66 0.31
C PRO A 20 46.72 -23.79 -1.14
N ILE A 21 46.19 -24.80 -1.83
CA ILE A 21 46.21 -24.91 -3.28
C ILE A 21 44.84 -24.40 -3.75
N VAL A 22 44.82 -23.59 -4.82
CA VAL A 22 43.67 -22.81 -5.34
C VAL A 22 43.47 -21.43 -4.66
N GLU A 23 43.60 -20.37 -5.46
CA GLU A 23 43.18 -19.00 -5.13
C GLU A 23 41.77 -18.72 -5.70
N PRO A 24 40.83 -18.14 -4.93
CA PRO A 24 39.59 -17.58 -5.49
C PRO A 24 39.86 -16.28 -6.26
N PRO A 25 39.08 -15.96 -7.31
CA PRO A 25 39.39 -14.87 -8.24
C PRO A 25 38.98 -13.47 -7.73
N GLU A 26 39.74 -12.90 -6.79
CA GLU A 26 39.61 -11.47 -6.40
C GLU A 26 40.93 -10.68 -6.47
N ALA A 27 41.39 -10.43 -7.71
CA ALA A 27 42.58 -9.63 -7.98
C ALA A 27 42.27 -8.33 -8.77
N ARG A 28 41.29 -7.52 -8.33
CA ARG A 28 41.08 -6.17 -8.93
C ARG A 28 40.43 -5.08 -8.05
N LEU A 29 40.65 -5.10 -6.73
CA LEU A 29 40.13 -4.07 -5.81
C LEU A 29 41.14 -3.53 -4.75
N LYS A 30 42.45 -3.56 -5.06
CA LYS A 30 43.52 -3.08 -4.15
C LYS A 30 44.32 -1.88 -4.70
N VAL A 31 43.72 -0.69 -4.77
CA VAL A 31 44.45 0.59 -4.85
C VAL A 31 43.85 1.70 -3.97
N ILE A 32 42.53 1.72 -3.70
CA ILE A 32 41.83 2.91 -3.13
C ILE A 32 41.27 2.71 -1.70
N GLU A 33 41.97 1.97 -0.81
CA GLU A 33 41.61 1.89 0.62
C GLU A 33 42.70 2.42 1.60
N SER A 34 43.91 2.69 1.13
CA SER A 34 45.08 2.94 2.01
C SER A 34 45.18 4.35 2.62
N LYS A 35 44.25 5.28 2.31
CA LYS A 35 44.27 6.67 2.83
C LYS A 35 43.14 7.07 3.77
N ALA A 36 42.03 6.31 3.86
CA ALA A 36 40.87 6.72 4.66
C ALA A 36 40.91 6.26 6.14
N ARG A 37 41.58 5.14 6.46
CA ARG A 37 41.51 4.51 7.80
C ARG A 37 42.42 5.10 8.88
N ARG A 38 42.64 6.43 8.91
CA ARG A 38 43.52 7.08 9.91
C ARG A 38 42.90 8.20 10.76
N GLN A 39 41.59 8.46 10.68
CA GLN A 39 40.94 9.52 11.47
C GLN A 39 39.73 9.13 12.34
N LEU A 40 39.27 7.87 12.32
CA LEU A 40 38.15 7.44 13.19
C LEU A 40 38.53 6.23 14.05
N GLN A 41 39.08 6.55 15.23
CA GLN A 41 39.19 5.61 16.35
C GLN A 41 38.95 6.40 17.65
N PRO A 42 37.73 6.41 18.19
CA PRO A 42 37.48 6.97 19.52
C PRO A 42 38.22 6.10 20.55
N LYS A 43 39.04 6.73 21.40
CA LYS A 43 39.44 6.11 22.66
C LYS A 43 38.19 5.98 23.52
N ILE A 44 37.77 4.76 23.83
CA ILE A 44 36.86 4.53 24.95
C ILE A 44 37.72 4.59 26.21
N GLU A 45 37.68 5.74 26.89
CA GLU A 45 38.20 5.83 28.25
C GLU A 45 37.31 5.01 29.18
N GLN A 46 37.93 4.23 30.06
CA GLN A 46 37.22 3.46 31.10
C GLN A 46 36.67 4.42 32.15
N ASN A 47 35.52 5.01 31.88
CA ASN A 47 34.81 5.75 32.92
C ASN A 47 34.21 4.73 33.88
N THR A 48 34.80 4.60 35.06
CA THR A 48 34.31 3.76 36.17
C THR A 48 33.12 4.46 36.84
N GLN A 49 32.08 4.73 36.05
CA GLN A 49 30.82 5.14 36.59
C GLN A 49 30.14 3.91 37.18
N LYS A 50 29.86 4.02 38.48
CA LYS A 50 29.14 3.04 39.26
C LYS A 50 27.72 3.00 38.70
N ASP A 51 27.39 1.96 37.91
CA ASP A 51 26.02 1.66 37.49
C ASP A 51 25.20 1.26 38.73
N THR A 52 24.86 2.26 39.54
CA THR A 52 23.71 2.21 40.42
C THR A 52 22.52 2.06 39.50
N GLY A 53 21.97 0.84 39.45
CA GLY A 53 20.83 0.49 38.62
C GLY A 53 19.75 1.57 38.68
N CYS A 54 19.17 1.84 37.51
CA CYS A 54 18.43 3.06 37.27
C CYS A 54 17.27 3.28 38.25
N PRO A 55 16.95 4.54 38.61
CA PRO A 55 15.86 4.84 39.54
C PRO A 55 14.56 4.15 39.13
N ALA A 56 13.75 3.72 40.10
CA ALA A 56 12.53 2.96 39.84
C ALA A 56 11.63 3.65 38.79
N GLY A 57 11.41 2.96 37.67
CA GLY A 57 10.73 3.53 36.50
C GLY A 57 11.66 4.12 35.43
N TYR A 58 12.97 3.81 35.42
CA TYR A 58 13.94 4.22 34.40
C TYR A 58 14.97 3.12 34.09
N THR A 59 15.61 3.21 32.93
CA THR A 59 16.62 2.28 32.37
C THR A 59 17.44 2.97 31.25
N GLY A 60 18.21 2.21 30.48
CA GLY A 60 19.01 2.71 29.35
C GLY A 60 20.34 3.34 29.76
N VAL A 61 21.16 3.72 28.77
CA VAL A 61 22.46 4.37 29.01
C VAL A 61 22.25 5.68 29.77
N ASN A 62 22.91 5.82 30.92
CA ASN A 62 22.74 6.94 31.87
C ASN A 62 21.32 7.08 32.48
N CYS A 63 20.50 6.02 32.47
CA CYS A 63 19.19 5.99 33.14
C CYS A 63 18.17 7.03 32.64
N THR A 64 18.26 7.39 31.36
CA THR A 64 17.44 8.42 30.71
C THR A 64 16.15 7.89 30.07
N SER A 65 16.02 6.57 29.90
CA SER A 65 14.86 5.94 29.27
C SER A 65 13.83 5.53 30.33
N PRO A 66 12.60 6.08 30.35
CA PRO A 66 11.59 5.70 31.32
C PRO A 66 11.10 4.25 31.15
N ILE A 67 10.57 3.67 32.22
CA ILE A 67 9.81 2.42 32.24
C ILE A 67 8.37 2.78 32.61
N CYS A 68 7.38 2.33 31.84
CA CYS A 68 5.98 2.63 32.12
C CYS A 68 5.45 1.94 33.38
N TYR A 69 4.48 2.55 34.05
CA TYR A 69 3.86 1.97 35.25
C TYR A 69 3.05 0.70 34.95
N ASN A 70 2.40 0.67 33.80
CA ASN A 70 1.64 -0.46 33.25
C ASN A 70 1.87 -0.49 31.74
N THR A 71 1.72 -1.65 31.12
CA THR A 71 1.73 -1.82 29.66
C THR A 71 0.29 -1.80 29.16
N SER A 72 -0.07 -0.81 28.35
CA SER A 72 -1.33 -0.78 27.61
C SER A 72 -1.24 -1.67 26.36
N THR A 73 -2.37 -2.23 25.92
CA THR A 73 -2.46 -2.79 24.57
C THR A 73 -2.74 -1.66 23.60
N ILE A 74 -1.80 -1.35 22.71
CA ILE A 74 -2.03 -0.39 21.63
C ILE A 74 -2.94 -1.03 20.59
N ILE A 75 -4.09 -0.40 20.35
CA ILE A 75 -4.99 -0.78 19.26
C ILE A 75 -4.52 -0.01 18.04
N TYR A 76 -3.77 -0.66 17.15
CA TYR A 76 -3.30 -0.01 15.94
C TYR A 76 -4.47 0.30 15.00
N HIS A 77 -4.58 1.54 14.54
CA HIS A 77 -5.44 1.86 13.40
C HIS A 77 -5.00 1.10 12.15
N ASP A 78 -5.90 0.98 11.19
CA ASP A 78 -5.58 0.37 9.91
C ASP A 78 -5.00 1.41 8.96
N GLY A 79 -3.67 1.61 9.03
CA GLY A 79 -2.92 2.42 8.09
C GLY A 79 -2.87 1.91 6.64
N THR A 80 -3.63 0.85 6.32
CA THR A 80 -3.92 0.42 4.95
C THR A 80 -5.35 0.75 4.49
N ALA A 81 -6.21 1.26 5.38
CA ALA A 81 -7.57 1.66 5.06
C ALA A 81 -7.62 2.93 4.20
N ASN A 82 -8.58 3.01 3.27
CA ASN A 82 -8.84 4.14 2.38
C ASN A 82 -7.67 4.58 1.45
N MET A 83 -6.69 5.31 2.00
CA MET A 83 -5.46 5.78 1.34
C MET A 83 -4.21 5.59 2.22
N GLY A 84 -4.39 5.07 3.44
CA GLY A 84 -3.36 4.92 4.47
C GLY A 84 -2.93 6.21 5.16
N ASP A 85 -1.96 6.06 6.07
CA ASP A 85 -1.41 7.12 6.93
C ASP A 85 -0.82 8.28 6.15
N ASP A 86 -0.96 9.49 6.70
CA ASP A 86 -0.14 10.62 6.23
C ASP A 86 1.36 10.30 6.45
N ILE A 87 2.16 10.42 5.39
CA ILE A 87 3.61 10.29 5.32
C ILE A 87 4.29 11.66 5.41
N GLU A 88 3.61 12.71 4.94
CA GLU A 88 4.09 14.10 4.95
C GLU A 88 2.88 15.03 5.01
N TRP A 89 3.03 16.20 5.62
CA TRP A 89 2.03 17.28 5.68
C TRP A 89 2.78 18.60 5.84
N ASP A 90 2.71 19.52 4.91
CA ASP A 90 3.36 20.83 5.04
C ASP A 90 2.48 21.96 4.52
N LEU A 91 2.69 23.18 5.03
CA LEU A 91 1.93 24.35 4.61
C LEU A 91 2.83 25.26 3.78
N SER A 92 2.58 25.28 2.48
CA SER A 92 3.13 26.30 1.60
C SER A 92 2.37 27.61 1.78
N SER A 93 3.07 28.72 1.99
CA SER A 93 2.42 30.03 2.07
C SER A 93 2.06 30.61 0.69
N THR A 94 2.64 30.04 -0.36
CA THR A 94 2.51 30.48 -1.76
C THR A 94 1.92 29.39 -2.67
N CYS A 95 1.90 28.14 -2.20
CA CYS A 95 1.70 26.90 -2.93
C CYS A 95 2.62 26.67 -4.13
N ASN A 96 3.68 27.46 -4.27
CA ASN A 96 4.62 27.43 -5.38
C ASN A 96 6.06 27.26 -4.88
N ASP A 97 6.21 26.89 -3.60
CA ASP A 97 7.51 26.60 -2.98
C ASP A 97 8.07 25.31 -3.58
N THR A 98 9.32 25.36 -4.03
CA THR A 98 9.67 24.67 -5.28
C THR A 98 9.97 23.18 -5.22
N THR A 99 10.21 22.60 -4.04
CA THR A 99 10.30 21.13 -3.82
C THR A 99 10.19 20.81 -2.33
N TYR A 100 9.29 19.88 -1.98
CA TYR A 100 9.17 19.28 -0.65
C TYR A 100 9.84 17.91 -0.63
N TYR A 101 10.59 17.60 0.41
CA TYR A 101 11.36 16.34 0.49
C TYR A 101 10.81 15.49 1.63
N PHE A 102 10.37 14.29 1.30
CA PHE A 102 9.87 13.32 2.27
C PHE A 102 10.41 11.93 1.96
N PRO A 103 10.68 11.12 2.99
CA PRO A 103 11.23 9.81 2.80
C PRO A 103 10.12 8.77 2.58
N LEU A 104 10.33 7.85 1.63
CA LEU A 104 9.50 6.66 1.47
C LEU A 104 10.31 5.41 1.80
N ASP A 105 9.64 4.50 2.49
CA ASP A 105 10.26 3.35 3.13
C ASP A 105 9.73 2.03 2.56
N SER A 106 10.43 0.95 2.89
CA SER A 106 10.12 -0.41 2.43
C SER A 106 8.69 -0.91 2.72
N PHE A 107 7.92 -0.24 3.59
CA PHE A 107 6.53 -0.58 3.94
C PHE A 107 5.49 0.35 3.29
N THR A 108 5.92 1.32 2.47
CA THR A 108 5.05 2.18 1.66
C THR A 108 5.21 1.80 0.18
N ASN A 109 4.31 0.99 -0.38
CA ASN A 109 4.41 0.63 -1.81
C ASN A 109 3.62 1.59 -2.70
N ASP A 110 2.41 1.95 -2.29
CA ASP A 110 1.56 2.92 -3.00
C ASP A 110 1.40 4.19 -2.15
N ILE A 111 1.70 5.37 -2.69
CA ILE A 111 1.66 6.64 -1.95
C ILE A 111 0.76 7.69 -2.61
N THR A 112 -0.03 8.43 -1.85
CA THR A 112 -1.11 9.33 -2.28
C THR A 112 -0.84 10.77 -1.87
N ILE A 113 -0.30 11.57 -2.77
CA ILE A 113 0.08 12.95 -2.49
C ILE A 113 -1.11 13.88 -2.69
N THR A 114 -1.73 14.35 -1.62
CA THR A 114 -2.84 15.33 -1.60
C THR A 114 -2.29 16.75 -1.45
N ILE A 115 -2.77 17.74 -2.19
CA ILE A 115 -2.54 19.17 -1.90
C ILE A 115 -3.89 19.87 -1.79
N LEU A 116 -4.06 20.82 -0.87
CA LEU A 116 -5.29 21.55 -0.58
C LEU A 116 -4.96 23.04 -0.43
N ALA A 117 -5.24 23.84 -1.47
CA ALA A 117 -5.07 25.28 -1.46
C ALA A 117 -6.29 26.02 -0.85
N ALA A 118 -6.00 27.14 -0.18
CA ALA A 118 -6.98 28.07 0.39
C ALA A 118 -7.48 29.09 -0.66
N GLY A 119 -7.63 28.64 -1.90
CA GLY A 119 -8.05 29.42 -3.06
C GLY A 119 -7.71 28.71 -4.37
N ASP A 120 -8.38 29.13 -5.44
CA ASP A 120 -8.23 28.54 -6.77
C ASP A 120 -6.90 28.92 -7.43
N ILE A 121 -5.91 28.05 -7.24
CA ILE A 121 -4.53 28.21 -7.69
C ILE A 121 -3.95 26.92 -8.26
N SER A 122 -4.78 25.93 -8.64
CA SER A 122 -4.39 24.63 -9.21
C SER A 122 -3.10 24.06 -8.60
N PRO A 123 -3.10 23.78 -7.28
CA PRO A 123 -1.96 23.18 -6.62
C PRO A 123 -1.63 21.86 -7.30
N ALA A 124 -0.36 21.60 -7.55
CA ALA A 124 0.09 20.43 -8.26
C ALA A 124 1.54 20.07 -7.94
N GLY A 125 2.00 18.95 -8.50
CA GLY A 125 3.41 18.66 -8.56
C GLY A 125 3.73 17.40 -9.31
N SER A 126 4.90 16.86 -9.02
CA SER A 126 5.38 15.58 -9.53
C SER A 126 6.37 15.03 -8.52
N LEU A 127 6.23 13.74 -8.21
CA LEU A 127 7.19 13.02 -7.38
C LEU A 127 8.39 12.61 -8.22
N LEU A 128 9.58 12.82 -7.65
CA LEU A 128 10.83 12.28 -8.12
C LEU A 128 11.29 11.20 -7.14
N GLY A 129 11.73 10.07 -7.72
CA GLY A 129 12.37 8.98 -7.02
C GLY A 129 13.78 9.31 -6.53
N PRO A 130 14.42 8.40 -5.78
CA PRO A 130 15.68 8.68 -5.11
C PRO A 130 16.85 8.91 -6.09
N LYS A 131 16.71 8.50 -7.36
CA LYS A 131 17.71 8.72 -8.42
C LYS A 131 17.36 9.94 -9.29
N GLY A 132 16.38 10.76 -8.88
CA GLY A 132 15.91 11.92 -9.62
C GLY A 132 15.00 11.59 -10.80
N GLU A 133 14.52 10.35 -10.89
CA GLU A 133 13.56 9.95 -11.91
C GLU A 133 12.16 10.46 -11.55
N ILE A 134 11.51 11.25 -12.43
CA ILE A 134 10.10 11.59 -12.22
C ILE A 134 9.32 10.27 -12.28
N LEU A 135 8.71 9.89 -11.16
CA LEU A 135 7.90 8.69 -11.12
C LEU A 135 6.66 8.84 -11.99
N PRO A 136 6.01 7.73 -12.36
CA PRO A 136 4.64 7.73 -12.84
C PRO A 136 3.69 8.30 -11.78
N THR A 137 3.70 9.63 -11.64
CA THR A 137 2.61 10.41 -11.08
C THR A 137 1.43 10.07 -11.93
N SER A 138 0.40 9.60 -11.29
CA SER A 138 -0.79 9.23 -11.99
C SER A 138 -1.89 9.65 -11.00
N VAL A 139 -2.68 10.64 -11.40
CA VAL A 139 -3.30 11.61 -10.47
C VAL A 139 -4.71 11.13 -10.03
N LEU A 140 -5.20 11.50 -8.83
CA LEU A 140 -6.57 11.25 -8.29
C LEU A 140 -7.47 12.50 -8.38
N MET A 141 -6.94 13.68 -7.99
CA MET A 141 -7.57 15.01 -7.96
C MET A 141 -6.52 16.10 -8.26
N ASN A 142 -6.93 17.30 -8.65
CA ASN A 142 -6.15 18.53 -8.97
C ASN A 142 -7.14 19.54 -9.53
N SER A 143 -8.18 19.78 -8.74
CA SER A 143 -9.00 20.98 -8.90
C SER A 143 -8.19 22.20 -8.50
N ALA A 144 -8.71 23.38 -8.81
CA ALA A 144 -8.01 24.62 -8.52
C ALA A 144 -7.77 24.86 -7.01
N GLU A 145 -8.59 24.31 -6.10
CA GLU A 145 -8.26 24.24 -4.67
C GLU A 145 -7.62 22.91 -4.20
N LYS A 146 -7.50 21.83 -5.01
CA LYS A 146 -7.06 20.51 -4.48
C LYS A 146 -6.41 19.55 -5.47
N TRP A 147 -5.12 19.27 -5.29
CA TRP A 147 -4.40 18.10 -5.84
C TRP A 147 -4.62 16.83 -5.03
N GLN A 148 -4.43 15.70 -5.69
CA GLN A 148 -4.25 14.39 -5.11
C GLN A 148 -3.66 13.46 -6.16
N ALA A 149 -2.63 12.67 -5.88
CA ALA A 149 -2.12 11.67 -6.81
C ALA A 149 -1.56 10.47 -6.08
N THR A 150 -2.11 9.28 -6.31
CA THR A 150 -1.42 8.04 -5.95
C THR A 150 -0.21 7.81 -6.87
N PHE A 151 0.68 6.95 -6.42
CA PHE A 151 1.85 6.49 -7.14
C PHE A 151 1.98 5.04 -6.74
N GLY A 152 1.69 4.11 -7.67
CA GLY A 152 1.65 2.68 -7.38
C GLY A 152 3.03 2.01 -7.50
N SER A 153 3.29 1.01 -6.66
CA SER A 153 4.52 0.20 -6.63
C SER A 153 5.82 1.02 -6.56
N VAL A 154 5.79 2.20 -5.95
CA VAL A 154 6.87 3.20 -5.92
C VAL A 154 8.15 2.64 -5.36
N VAL A 155 8.07 2.02 -4.20
CA VAL A 155 9.26 1.53 -3.49
C VAL A 155 9.72 0.19 -4.05
N GLU A 156 8.80 -0.65 -4.53
CA GLU A 156 9.12 -1.90 -5.22
C GLU A 156 9.85 -1.68 -6.55
N GLN A 157 9.47 -0.66 -7.33
CA GLN A 157 10.08 -0.37 -8.64
C GLN A 157 11.31 0.54 -8.56
N ASN A 158 11.32 1.54 -7.66
CA ASN A 158 12.38 2.56 -7.64
C ASN A 158 13.34 2.43 -6.45
N GLY A 159 12.97 1.64 -5.43
CA GLY A 159 13.70 1.46 -4.18
C GLY A 159 13.36 2.54 -3.15
N ALA A 160 13.29 2.17 -1.87
CA ALA A 160 13.08 3.13 -0.79
C ALA A 160 14.22 4.17 -0.70
N GLY A 161 13.93 5.34 -0.11
CA GLY A 161 14.87 6.45 -0.06
C GLY A 161 14.20 7.81 0.15
N LEU A 162 14.94 8.88 -0.12
CA LEU A 162 14.39 10.23 -0.08
C LEU A 162 13.71 10.55 -1.42
N TYR A 163 12.40 10.74 -1.37
CA TYR A 163 11.61 11.19 -2.51
C TYR A 163 11.42 12.70 -2.41
N SER A 164 11.23 13.35 -3.55
CA SER A 164 11.01 14.79 -3.58
C SER A 164 9.86 15.14 -4.48
N PHE A 165 9.07 16.11 -4.04
CA PHE A 165 7.82 16.46 -4.67
C PHE A 165 7.82 17.94 -5.00
N ALA A 166 7.92 18.22 -6.30
CA ALA A 166 8.00 19.57 -6.82
C ALA A 166 6.61 20.21 -6.81
N LEU A 167 6.23 20.75 -5.64
CA LEU A 167 5.02 21.54 -5.46
C LEU A 167 5.07 22.75 -6.39
N ARG A 168 3.96 23.00 -7.06
CA ARG A 168 3.77 24.09 -8.00
C ARG A 168 2.30 24.42 -8.08
N SER A 169 1.99 25.68 -8.21
CA SER A 169 0.63 26.17 -8.32
C SER A 169 0.58 27.20 -9.42
N GLU A 170 -0.63 27.41 -9.86
CA GLU A 170 -1.00 28.43 -10.78
C GLU A 170 -1.71 29.56 -10.00
N GLY A 171 -1.04 30.03 -8.94
CA GLY A 171 -1.36 31.25 -8.20
C GLY A 171 -0.70 31.27 -6.83
N ILE A 172 -0.50 32.47 -6.26
CA ILE A 172 0.06 32.60 -4.91
C ILE A 172 -1.09 32.56 -3.90
N ALA A 173 -1.31 31.40 -3.28
CA ALA A 173 -2.20 31.25 -2.13
C ALA A 173 -1.60 30.26 -1.12
N THR A 174 -2.11 30.26 0.11
CA THR A 174 -1.70 29.26 1.10
C THR A 174 -2.19 27.87 0.66
N CYS A 175 -1.40 26.81 0.83
CA CYS A 175 -1.89 25.45 0.62
C CYS A 175 -1.23 24.43 1.55
N VAL A 176 -2.00 23.40 1.89
CA VAL A 176 -1.59 22.21 2.62
C VAL A 176 -1.19 21.15 1.61
N PHE A 177 0.09 20.83 1.50
CA PHE A 177 0.58 19.63 0.83
C PHE A 177 0.62 18.49 1.84
N THR A 178 0.29 17.28 1.40
CA THR A 178 0.13 16.06 2.20
C THR A 178 0.50 14.86 1.35
N VAL A 179 0.99 13.79 1.96
CA VAL A 179 1.31 12.51 1.31
C VAL A 179 0.71 11.42 2.18
N GLN A 180 0.06 10.40 1.60
CA GLN A 180 -0.72 9.39 2.31
C GLN A 180 -0.48 8.01 1.72
N ALA A 181 0.15 7.09 2.44
CA ALA A 181 0.49 5.79 1.88
C ALA A 181 -0.19 4.64 2.61
N ALA A 182 -0.79 3.72 1.85
CA ALA A 182 -1.24 2.45 2.38
C ALA A 182 -0.02 1.69 2.91
N THR A 183 0.09 1.62 4.24
CA THR A 183 1.29 1.13 4.91
C THR A 183 0.94 0.32 6.14
N VAL A 184 1.67 -0.78 6.30
CA VAL A 184 1.57 -1.59 7.51
C VAL A 184 2.45 -1.03 8.65
N LEU A 185 3.30 -0.04 8.37
CA LEU A 185 4.11 0.68 9.35
C LEU A 185 3.38 1.99 9.70
N SER A 186 2.46 1.94 10.66
CA SER A 186 1.77 3.10 11.25
C SER A 186 2.38 3.46 12.61
N CYS A 187 2.07 4.64 13.16
CA CYS A 187 2.38 4.99 14.55
C CYS A 187 1.11 5.33 15.32
N ASP A 188 0.99 4.81 16.54
CA ASP A 188 -0.23 4.84 17.34
C ASP A 188 0.07 5.27 18.78
N GLY A 189 -0.68 6.23 19.33
CA GLY A 189 -0.41 6.80 20.64
C GLY A 189 -1.17 8.09 20.96
N GLY A 190 -0.55 8.95 21.78
CA GLY A 190 -1.19 10.15 22.31
C GLY A 190 -0.37 10.88 23.37
N PHE A 191 -0.90 11.99 23.85
CA PHE A 191 -0.23 12.89 24.79
C PHE A 191 -0.50 12.51 26.25
N VAL A 192 0.59 12.38 27.01
CA VAL A 192 0.59 12.05 28.45
C VAL A 192 1.33 13.10 29.27
N SER A 193 0.91 13.36 30.50
CA SER A 193 1.56 14.36 31.38
C SER A 193 2.81 13.83 32.11
N ASP A 194 2.99 12.52 32.20
CA ASP A 194 4.20 11.84 32.71
C ASP A 194 4.69 10.89 31.63
N MET A 195 5.99 10.93 31.31
CA MET A 195 6.62 10.04 30.33
C MET A 195 6.50 8.53 30.68
N ARG A 196 6.12 8.19 31.92
CA ARG A 196 5.85 6.81 32.39
C ARG A 196 4.37 6.41 32.36
N ASP A 197 3.45 7.33 32.05
CA ASP A 197 2.06 6.98 31.76
C ASP A 197 1.98 6.38 30.34
N ASP A 198 1.20 5.32 30.20
CA ASP A 198 1.05 4.56 28.96
C ASP A 198 -0.40 4.54 28.49
N ASN A 199 -1.32 5.22 29.18
CA ASN A 199 -2.71 5.37 28.75
C ASN A 199 -2.80 6.38 27.59
N VAL A 200 -2.41 5.96 26.38
CA VAL A 200 -2.23 6.84 25.22
C VAL A 200 -3.43 6.89 24.26
N GLN A 201 -4.45 6.04 24.45
CA GLN A 201 -5.61 5.88 23.56
C GLN A 201 -6.95 5.97 24.30
N VAL A 202 -8.05 6.16 23.57
CA VAL A 202 -9.39 6.40 24.16
C VAL A 202 -10.50 5.54 23.52
N GLN A 203 -10.15 4.55 22.69
CA GLN A 203 -11.09 3.65 21.98
C GLN A 203 -12.01 4.34 20.96
N VAL A 204 -11.56 5.45 20.36
CA VAL A 204 -12.24 6.07 19.21
C VAL A 204 -11.35 5.88 17.99
N LEU A 205 -11.63 4.83 17.21
CA LEU A 205 -10.88 4.54 15.99
C LEU A 205 -11.31 5.49 14.87
N THR A 206 -10.40 6.38 14.48
CA THR A 206 -10.45 7.14 13.24
C THR A 206 -9.46 6.55 12.25
N ASP A 207 -9.93 6.18 11.05
CA ASP A 207 -9.06 5.69 9.98
C ASP A 207 -7.92 6.68 9.70
N ASN A 208 -6.69 6.17 9.56
CA ASN A 208 -5.47 6.91 9.19
C ASN A 208 -5.05 8.06 10.14
N ASN A 209 -5.50 8.07 11.40
CA ASN A 209 -4.93 8.95 12.43
C ASN A 209 -4.68 8.21 13.75
N GLY A 210 -3.41 7.96 14.07
CA GLY A 210 -3.00 7.21 15.26
C GLY A 210 -2.88 8.03 16.56
N ILE A 211 -3.19 9.33 16.57
CA ILE A 211 -3.11 10.17 17.77
C ILE A 211 -4.48 10.35 18.41
N GLU A 212 -4.80 9.49 19.36
CA GLU A 212 -6.13 9.43 20.00
C GLU A 212 -6.25 10.30 21.26
N ARG A 213 -5.22 10.35 22.11
CA ARG A 213 -5.26 11.15 23.35
C ARG A 213 -4.72 12.56 23.11
N MET A 214 -5.63 13.51 22.98
CA MET A 214 -5.36 14.92 22.74
C MET A 214 -4.73 15.62 23.97
N PRO A 215 -3.77 16.54 23.80
CA PRO A 215 -3.17 17.30 24.91
C PRO A 215 -4.16 18.34 25.48
N VAL A 216 -3.95 18.75 26.72
CA VAL A 216 -4.77 19.78 27.39
C VAL A 216 -4.14 21.16 27.18
N GLU A 217 -4.98 22.15 26.85
CA GLU A 217 -4.60 23.55 26.70
C GLU A 217 -3.77 24.07 27.89
N GLY A 218 -2.57 24.58 27.62
CA GLY A 218 -1.67 25.18 28.62
C GLY A 218 -0.92 24.18 29.51
N VAL A 219 -1.08 22.86 29.32
CA VAL A 219 -0.41 21.83 30.13
C VAL A 219 0.77 21.20 29.37
N PRO A 220 1.98 21.17 29.94
CA PRO A 220 3.09 20.42 29.37
C PRO A 220 2.81 18.92 29.31
N SER A 221 3.06 18.31 28.17
CA SER A 221 2.80 16.89 27.89
C SER A 221 3.87 16.29 26.97
N TYR A 222 3.97 14.97 26.96
CA TYR A 222 4.88 14.19 26.13
C TYR A 222 4.03 13.40 25.13
N LEU A 223 4.42 13.41 23.87
CA LEU A 223 3.86 12.47 22.90
C LEU A 223 4.47 11.09 23.17
N ALA A 224 3.63 10.10 23.41
CA ALA A 224 4.02 8.71 23.61
C ALA A 224 3.33 7.83 22.57
N PHE A 225 4.09 7.00 21.84
CA PHE A 225 3.57 6.22 20.71
C PHE A 225 4.31 4.88 20.51
N ALA A 226 3.65 3.95 19.82
CA ALA A 226 4.23 2.74 19.25
C ALA A 226 4.39 2.89 17.74
N VAL A 227 5.26 2.07 17.14
CA VAL A 227 5.33 1.91 15.67
C VAL A 227 4.93 0.48 15.32
N LYS A 228 3.91 0.33 14.46
CA LYS A 228 3.42 -0.95 13.96
C LYS A 228 4.46 -1.55 13.03
N ASN A 229 4.64 -2.87 13.07
CA ASN A 229 5.67 -3.59 12.31
C ASN A 229 7.11 -3.09 12.54
N GLU A 230 7.43 -2.50 13.71
CA GLU A 230 8.79 -2.14 14.15
C GLU A 230 9.65 -3.39 14.44
N ILE A 231 10.00 -4.12 13.38
CA ILE A 231 10.99 -5.19 13.39
C ILE A 231 12.38 -4.56 13.23
N TRP A 232 13.30 -4.85 14.15
CA TRP A 232 14.66 -4.31 14.13
C TRP A 232 15.37 -4.65 12.80
N PRO A 233 16.05 -3.69 12.10
CA PRO A 233 16.49 -2.38 12.61
C PRO A 233 15.57 -1.16 12.37
N ILE A 234 14.24 -1.31 12.23
CA ILE A 234 13.33 -0.13 12.24
C ILE A 234 13.44 0.61 13.58
N GLN A 235 13.54 1.94 13.54
CA GLN A 235 13.61 2.83 14.71
C GLN A 235 13.01 4.21 14.42
N ALA A 236 12.19 4.77 15.32
CA ALA A 236 11.86 6.19 15.33
C ALA A 236 13.00 7.06 15.93
N LEU A 237 13.28 8.23 15.34
CA LEU A 237 14.45 9.07 15.69
C LEU A 237 14.08 10.49 16.15
N SER A 238 13.04 11.11 15.58
CA SER A 238 12.62 12.46 15.96
C SER A 238 11.12 12.70 15.71
N VAL A 239 10.55 13.61 16.49
CA VAL A 239 9.20 14.16 16.27
C VAL A 239 9.32 15.66 16.05
N VAL A 240 8.67 16.17 15.01
CA VAL A 240 8.60 17.60 14.72
C VAL A 240 7.16 18.06 14.82
N ILE A 241 6.85 19.00 15.73
CA ILE A 241 5.48 19.50 15.95
C ILE A 241 5.33 20.88 15.33
N TYR A 242 4.23 21.10 14.61
CA TYR A 242 3.92 22.31 13.86
C TYR A 242 2.66 22.99 14.42
N SER A 243 2.73 24.29 14.66
CA SER A 243 1.59 25.11 15.13
C SER A 243 1.06 25.99 14.00
N GLY A 244 -0.22 25.85 13.63
CA GLY A 244 -0.86 26.67 12.61
C GLY A 244 -0.17 26.63 11.23
N GLY A 245 0.55 25.54 10.94
CA GLY A 245 1.30 25.32 9.70
C GLY A 245 2.62 26.10 9.54
N LEU A 246 3.00 27.01 10.46
CA LEU A 246 4.06 28.00 10.18
C LEU A 246 5.31 27.92 11.08
N PHE A 247 5.23 27.32 12.27
CA PHE A 247 6.36 27.21 13.20
C PHE A 247 6.57 25.76 13.67
N ALA A 248 7.79 25.24 13.47
CA ALA A 248 8.19 23.87 13.79
C ALA A 248 9.11 23.80 15.02
N GLN A 249 8.87 22.84 15.90
CA GLN A 249 9.79 22.47 17.00
C GLN A 249 10.19 21.00 16.88
N VAL A 250 11.50 20.73 16.92
CA VAL A 250 12.09 19.39 16.77
C VAL A 250 12.41 18.80 18.15
N TYR A 251 11.94 17.60 18.41
CA TYR A 251 12.19 16.82 19.61
C TYR A 251 12.87 15.48 19.23
N PRO A 252 13.98 15.09 19.87
CA PRO A 252 14.55 13.75 19.66
C PRO A 252 13.62 12.69 20.25
N VAL A 253 13.40 11.59 19.54
CA VAL A 253 12.72 10.42 20.10
C VAL A 253 13.66 9.73 21.08
N SER A 254 13.11 9.30 22.21
CA SER A 254 13.80 8.45 23.18
C SER A 254 12.96 7.21 23.44
N ALA A 255 13.63 6.10 23.73
CA ALA A 255 12.96 4.85 24.05
C ALA A 255 12.34 4.88 25.46
N ARG A 256 11.22 4.18 25.60
CA ARG A 256 10.56 3.79 26.84
C ARG A 256 10.46 2.26 26.89
N TYR A 257 10.48 1.70 28.08
CA TYR A 257 10.55 0.24 28.28
C TYR A 257 9.36 -0.25 29.09
N GLY A 258 8.87 -1.48 28.84
CA GLY A 258 7.67 -2.01 29.49
C GLY A 258 6.37 -1.24 29.16
N CYS A 259 6.39 -0.47 28.07
CA CYS A 259 5.27 0.33 27.55
C CYS A 259 4.66 -0.36 26.32
N GLY A 260 3.35 -0.22 26.13
CA GLY A 260 2.69 -0.52 24.87
C GLY A 260 3.13 0.47 23.78
N ALA A 261 3.37 1.73 24.18
CA ALA A 261 3.96 2.77 23.35
C ALA A 261 5.48 2.95 23.67
N PRO A 262 6.40 2.19 23.05
CA PRO A 262 7.83 2.22 23.37
C PRO A 262 8.59 3.50 23.01
N ASN A 263 7.99 4.47 22.31
CA ASN A 263 8.66 5.70 21.88
C ASN A 263 8.05 6.94 22.57
N TYR A 264 8.86 7.95 22.89
CA TYR A 264 8.33 9.27 23.32
C TYR A 264 9.18 10.46 22.87
N ALA A 265 8.52 11.63 22.80
CA ALA A 265 9.13 12.91 22.49
C ALA A 265 8.42 14.07 23.25
N GLY A 266 9.16 15.11 23.65
CA GLY A 266 8.60 16.26 24.38
C GLY A 266 9.59 16.88 25.38
N ALA A 267 9.15 17.72 26.31
CA ALA A 267 7.76 18.14 26.54
C ALA A 267 7.29 19.24 25.56
N PHE A 268 6.02 19.17 25.19
CA PHE A 268 5.30 20.11 24.34
C PHE A 268 4.11 20.71 25.11
N THR A 269 3.69 21.93 24.78
CA THR A 269 2.55 22.62 25.42
C THR A 269 1.69 23.30 24.35
N CYS A 270 0.40 22.98 24.31
CA CYS A 270 -0.51 23.42 23.26
C CYS A 270 -1.38 24.62 23.70
N THR A 271 -1.90 25.42 22.76
CA THR A 271 -2.68 26.64 23.02
C THR A 271 -4.02 26.67 22.28
N LYS A 272 -5.01 27.39 22.83
CA LYS A 272 -6.41 27.35 22.40
C LYS A 272 -6.64 27.74 20.94
N GLY A 273 -7.57 27.06 20.29
CA GLY A 273 -8.06 27.41 18.95
C GLY A 273 -7.07 27.10 17.82
N ASN A 274 -5.92 26.51 18.13
CA ASN A 274 -4.92 26.11 17.15
C ASN A 274 -5.07 24.63 16.78
N PHE A 275 -4.94 24.35 15.48
CA PHE A 275 -4.75 23.02 14.93
C PHE A 275 -3.24 22.72 14.85
N TYR A 276 -2.86 21.48 15.17
CA TYR A 276 -1.48 21.02 15.17
C TYR A 276 -1.34 19.76 14.30
N HIS A 277 -0.20 19.63 13.65
CA HIS A 277 0.25 18.36 13.11
C HIS A 277 1.67 18.05 13.61
N LEU A 278 2.02 16.76 13.62
CA LEU A 278 3.33 16.28 14.04
C LEU A 278 3.88 15.28 13.03
N LYS A 279 5.19 15.35 12.75
CA LYS A 279 5.91 14.46 11.84
C LYS A 279 6.86 13.58 12.64
N ILE A 280 6.66 12.28 12.64
CA ILE A 280 7.54 11.28 13.25
C ILE A 280 8.47 10.77 12.15
N ARG A 281 9.79 10.92 12.33
CA ARG A 281 10.82 10.46 11.39
C ARG A 281 11.66 9.34 12.00
N GLY A 282 11.98 8.33 11.21
CA GLY A 282 12.79 7.18 11.63
C GLY A 282 13.64 6.58 10.50
N ILE A 283 14.22 5.40 10.77
CA ILE A 283 14.94 4.55 9.79
C ILE A 283 14.26 3.17 9.76
N ASP A 284 14.20 2.53 8.58
CA ASP A 284 13.52 1.25 8.33
C ASP A 284 14.46 0.02 8.41
N THR A 285 13.93 -1.20 8.21
CA THR A 285 14.69 -2.46 8.26
C THR A 285 15.87 -2.53 7.28
N TYR A 286 15.84 -1.73 6.21
CA TYR A 286 16.83 -1.74 5.13
C TYR A 286 17.74 -0.50 5.17
N GLY A 287 17.57 0.37 6.18
CA GLY A 287 18.39 1.58 6.37
C GLY A 287 17.87 2.82 5.66
N ASN A 288 16.67 2.79 5.08
CA ASN A 288 16.03 3.96 4.48
C ASN A 288 15.37 4.80 5.56
N VAL A 289 15.25 6.11 5.35
CA VAL A 289 14.46 6.96 6.25
C VAL A 289 12.97 6.65 6.04
N TRP A 290 12.15 6.77 7.08
CA TRP A 290 10.68 6.76 6.99
C TRP A 290 10.09 7.97 7.71
N GLN A 291 8.86 8.35 7.36
CA GLN A 291 8.11 9.40 8.05
C GLN A 291 6.62 9.06 8.13
N ARG A 292 5.99 9.36 9.27
CA ARG A 292 4.53 9.37 9.43
C ARG A 292 4.07 10.68 10.05
N VAL A 293 2.85 11.09 9.76
CA VAL A 293 2.28 12.37 10.15
C VAL A 293 0.89 12.17 10.71
N TYR A 294 0.58 12.92 11.76
CA TYR A 294 -0.70 12.86 12.46
C TYR A 294 -1.09 14.24 12.94
N TYR A 295 -2.38 14.45 13.18
CA TYR A 295 -2.93 15.73 13.60
C TYR A 295 -3.66 15.64 14.94
N PHE A 296 -3.68 16.76 15.66
CA PHE A 296 -4.34 16.87 16.95
C PHE A 296 -4.78 18.31 17.25
N ILE A 297 -5.69 18.44 18.21
CA ILE A 297 -6.17 19.72 18.73
C ILE A 297 -6.00 19.76 20.25
N CYS A 298 -5.96 20.95 20.84
CA CYS A 298 -6.05 21.07 22.30
C CYS A 298 -7.45 20.72 22.80
N THR A 299 -7.53 19.87 23.81
CA THR A 299 -8.73 19.81 24.66
C THR A 299 -8.79 21.09 25.50
N PRO A 300 -9.94 21.81 25.53
CA PRO A 300 -10.07 23.02 26.34
C PRO A 300 -9.83 22.73 27.82
N ALA A 301 -9.08 23.63 28.49
CA ALA A 301 -8.86 23.55 29.93
C ALA A 301 -10.18 23.74 30.69
N GLY A 302 -10.91 22.63 30.93
CA GLY A 302 -12.27 22.61 31.45
C GLY A 302 -13.03 21.31 31.21
N GLY A 303 -12.64 20.52 30.20
CA GLY A 303 -13.04 19.11 30.02
C GLY A 303 -14.53 18.83 29.73
N LEU A 304 -14.85 18.51 28.48
CA LEU A 304 -16.05 17.71 28.18
C LEU A 304 -15.76 16.26 28.56
N SER A 305 -16.34 15.81 29.68
CA SER A 305 -16.14 14.45 30.18
C SER A 305 -17.01 13.45 29.40
N THR A 306 -16.41 12.80 28.40
CA THR A 306 -16.97 11.61 27.74
C THR A 306 -16.64 10.35 28.55
N THR A 307 -17.36 10.12 29.64
CA THR A 307 -17.34 8.81 30.30
C THR A 307 -18.29 7.85 29.60
N LEU A 308 -17.74 6.77 29.03
CA LEU A 308 -18.51 5.61 28.59
C LEU A 308 -19.36 5.05 29.74
N GLY A 309 -20.61 4.71 29.40
CA GLY A 309 -21.62 3.98 30.17
C GLY A 309 -21.42 3.80 31.68
N PRO A 310 -22.28 4.40 32.53
CA PRO A 310 -22.61 3.76 33.79
C PRO A 310 -23.14 2.37 33.50
N THR A 311 -22.54 1.37 34.13
CA THR A 311 -23.23 0.13 34.48
C THR A 311 -24.62 0.46 35.00
N GLY A 312 -25.64 -0.23 34.48
CA GLY A 312 -27.03 0.15 34.71
C GLY A 312 -27.34 0.34 36.20
N PRO A 313 -28.11 1.37 36.58
CA PRO A 313 -28.59 1.46 37.95
C PRO A 313 -29.41 0.21 38.21
N THR A 314 -28.99 -0.58 39.21
CA THR A 314 -29.84 -1.60 39.83
C THR A 314 -30.93 -0.87 40.61
N GLY A 315 -31.91 -0.37 39.86
CA GLY A 315 -33.14 0.28 40.28
C GLY A 315 -34.34 -0.50 39.73
N PRO A 316 -35.52 -0.34 40.32
CA PRO A 316 -36.56 -1.37 40.30
C PRO A 316 -37.12 -1.66 38.92
N THR A 317 -37.42 -2.93 38.68
CA THR A 317 -38.20 -3.44 37.56
C THR A 317 -39.59 -2.78 37.50
N THR A 318 -39.70 -1.69 36.75
CA THR A 318 -40.98 -1.18 36.27
C THR A 318 -41.26 -1.78 34.90
N THR A 319 -42.14 -2.79 34.86
CA THR A 319 -42.68 -3.36 33.62
C THR A 319 -43.41 -2.26 32.85
N LEU A 320 -42.84 -1.81 31.73
CA LEU A 320 -43.55 -0.91 30.82
C LEU A 320 -44.82 -1.60 30.31
N PRO A 321 -45.96 -0.88 30.20
CA PRO A 321 -47.21 -1.46 29.71
C PRO A 321 -47.11 -1.85 28.23
N THR A 322 -47.74 -2.97 27.88
CA THR A 322 -47.82 -3.49 26.52
C THR A 322 -48.50 -2.47 25.57
N PRO A 323 -47.89 -2.12 24.42
CA PRO A 323 -48.47 -1.29 23.38
C PRO A 323 -49.86 -1.74 22.92
N THR A 324 -50.79 -0.79 22.78
CA THR A 324 -52.15 -1.02 22.23
C THR A 324 -52.34 -0.44 20.83
N HIS A 325 -51.42 0.42 20.39
CA HIS A 325 -51.37 1.06 19.09
C HIS A 325 -49.95 1.61 18.86
N CYS A 326 -49.66 2.03 17.63
CA CYS A 326 -48.39 2.63 17.23
C CYS A 326 -48.62 4.00 16.60
N TYR A 327 -47.68 4.91 16.80
CA TYR A 327 -47.65 6.24 16.18
C TYR A 327 -46.80 6.24 14.91
N ASN A 328 -46.83 7.34 14.15
CA ASN A 328 -45.96 7.61 13.00
C ASN A 328 -45.95 6.47 11.96
N GLU A 329 -47.16 5.97 11.63
CA GLU A 329 -47.40 4.86 10.69
C GLU A 329 -46.68 3.53 11.04
N GLY A 330 -46.17 3.39 12.27
CA GLY A 330 -45.62 2.14 12.78
C GLY A 330 -46.64 1.00 12.79
N GLN A 331 -46.19 -0.22 12.57
CA GLN A 331 -47.06 -1.39 12.48
C GLN A 331 -47.11 -2.14 13.82
N LEU A 332 -48.32 -2.36 14.36
CA LEU A 332 -48.52 -3.14 15.58
C LEU A 332 -48.38 -4.64 15.27
N VAL A 333 -47.45 -5.29 15.96
CA VAL A 333 -47.15 -6.73 15.85
C VAL A 333 -47.72 -7.44 17.08
N ASN A 334 -48.33 -8.61 16.86
CA ASN A 334 -49.02 -9.43 17.86
C ASN A 334 -50.14 -8.70 18.66
N PRO A 335 -51.10 -8.01 18.00
CA PRO A 335 -52.20 -7.33 18.68
C PRO A 335 -52.97 -8.25 19.63
N ASP A 336 -53.51 -7.66 20.70
CA ASP A 336 -54.29 -8.33 21.76
C ASP A 336 -53.56 -9.43 22.56
N THR A 337 -52.22 -9.48 22.51
CA THR A 337 -51.38 -10.38 23.33
C THR A 337 -50.53 -9.61 24.35
N SER A 338 -50.01 -10.30 25.37
CA SER A 338 -49.06 -9.70 26.35
C SER A 338 -47.76 -9.23 25.72
N ASP A 339 -47.43 -9.78 24.55
CA ASP A 339 -46.14 -9.69 23.86
C ASP A 339 -46.23 -8.77 22.63
N ALA A 340 -47.27 -7.92 22.57
CA ALA A 340 -47.45 -6.96 21.48
C ALA A 340 -46.34 -5.90 21.50
N PHE A 341 -45.86 -5.51 20.33
CA PHE A 341 -44.86 -4.46 20.16
C PHE A 341 -45.03 -3.74 18.83
N CYS A 342 -44.49 -2.53 18.72
CA CYS A 342 -44.54 -1.75 17.48
C CYS A 342 -43.26 -1.92 16.66
N TYR A 343 -43.42 -2.20 15.37
CA TYR A 343 -42.35 -2.10 14.37
C TYR A 343 -42.36 -0.70 13.76
N CYS A 344 -41.28 0.04 13.93
CA CYS A 344 -41.19 1.44 13.51
C CYS A 344 -40.64 1.55 12.08
N LEU A 345 -41.20 2.49 11.32
CA LEU A 345 -40.61 2.94 10.06
C LEU A 345 -39.25 3.60 10.31
N PRO A 346 -38.39 3.72 9.26
CA PRO A 346 -37.17 4.51 9.35
C PRO A 346 -37.43 5.89 9.97
N TYR A 347 -36.45 6.38 10.72
CA TYR A 347 -36.47 7.68 11.42
C TYR A 347 -37.37 7.78 12.67
N PHE A 348 -37.92 6.67 13.20
CA PHE A 348 -38.70 6.66 14.46
C PHE A 348 -38.26 5.56 15.45
N THR A 349 -38.50 5.78 16.75
CA THR A 349 -38.17 4.86 17.85
C THR A 349 -39.15 4.96 19.04
N GLY A 350 -38.93 4.15 20.07
CA GLY A 350 -39.79 4.02 21.25
C GLY A 350 -40.74 2.83 21.18
N ASN A 351 -41.32 2.43 22.32
CA ASN A 351 -42.17 1.23 22.41
C ASN A 351 -43.46 1.31 21.59
N MET A 352 -43.87 2.51 21.17
CA MET A 352 -45.02 2.78 20.31
C MET A 352 -44.63 3.61 19.06
N CYS A 353 -43.34 3.66 18.69
CA CYS A 353 -42.81 4.51 17.60
C CYS A 353 -43.07 6.02 17.76
N GLN A 354 -43.26 6.46 19.00
CA GLN A 354 -43.68 7.82 19.34
C GLN A 354 -42.54 8.86 19.28
N ASN A 355 -41.28 8.44 19.23
CA ASN A 355 -40.13 9.36 19.26
C ASN A 355 -39.53 9.49 17.86
N LYS A 356 -39.41 10.72 17.36
CA LYS A 356 -38.68 11.04 16.12
C LYS A 356 -37.16 10.93 16.34
N LEU A 357 -36.43 10.44 15.34
CA LEU A 357 -34.96 10.33 15.36
C LEU A 357 -34.35 11.43 14.49
N CYS A 358 -33.35 12.12 15.02
CA CYS A 358 -32.50 13.07 14.29
C CYS A 358 -31.13 12.43 14.06
N PHE A 359 -30.57 12.59 12.87
CA PHE A 359 -29.34 11.92 12.44
C PHE A 359 -28.16 12.92 12.38
N ASN A 360 -26.95 12.39 12.16
CA ASN A 360 -25.72 13.18 11.96
C ASN A 360 -25.43 14.24 13.04
N GLY A 361 -25.77 13.94 14.30
CA GLY A 361 -25.56 14.84 15.44
C GLY A 361 -26.64 15.91 15.64
N GLY A 362 -27.68 15.94 14.80
CA GLY A 362 -28.87 16.76 15.04
C GLY A 362 -29.65 16.30 16.28
N PHE A 363 -30.45 17.19 16.86
CA PHE A 363 -31.22 16.93 18.07
C PHE A 363 -32.66 17.42 17.95
N LEU A 364 -33.57 16.78 18.69
CA LEU A 364 -34.99 17.09 18.68
C LEU A 364 -35.27 18.33 19.55
N ALA A 365 -35.89 19.36 18.97
CA ALA A 365 -36.30 20.57 19.68
C ALA A 365 -37.64 20.41 20.39
N SER A 366 -38.03 21.42 21.17
CA SER A 366 -39.25 21.42 22.00
C SER A 366 -40.58 21.39 21.22
N ASP A 367 -40.51 21.56 19.90
CA ASP A 367 -41.61 21.56 18.93
C ASP A 367 -41.65 20.29 18.06
N ASP A 368 -40.87 19.25 18.42
CA ASP A 368 -40.80 17.95 17.72
C ASP A 368 -40.15 18.01 16.32
N GLU A 369 -39.38 19.07 16.05
CA GLU A 369 -38.54 19.20 14.86
C GLU A 369 -37.06 18.93 15.12
N CYS A 370 -36.37 18.39 14.11
CA CYS A 370 -34.94 18.12 14.20
C CYS A 370 -34.13 19.38 13.86
N VAL A 371 -33.35 19.85 14.83
CA VAL A 371 -32.36 20.91 14.65
C VAL A 371 -31.04 20.28 14.23
N CYS A 372 -30.61 20.61 13.02
CA CYS A 372 -29.42 20.06 12.39
C CYS A 372 -28.16 20.88 12.70
N LEU A 373 -27.01 20.22 12.66
CA LEU A 373 -25.71 20.88 12.67
C LEU A 373 -25.45 21.54 11.31
N ASP A 374 -24.52 22.50 11.25
CA ASP A 374 -24.35 23.43 10.11
C ASP A 374 -24.19 22.76 8.72
N ASP A 375 -23.72 21.51 8.69
CA ASP A 375 -23.43 20.67 7.53
C ASP A 375 -24.60 19.77 7.05
N TRP A 376 -25.74 19.80 7.75
CA TRP A 376 -26.87 18.91 7.49
C TRP A 376 -28.20 19.68 7.47
N THR A 377 -29.13 19.17 6.66
CA THR A 377 -30.47 19.73 6.45
C THR A 377 -31.51 18.61 6.32
N GLY A 378 -32.75 18.97 6.00
CA GLY A 378 -33.87 18.03 5.91
C GLY A 378 -34.54 17.72 7.26
N PRO A 379 -35.77 17.19 7.26
CA PRO A 379 -36.62 17.02 8.45
C PRO A 379 -36.09 16.02 9.50
N TYR A 380 -35.04 15.28 9.17
CA TYR A 380 -34.36 14.32 10.07
C TYR A 380 -32.84 14.53 10.12
N CYS A 381 -32.31 15.63 9.56
CA CYS A 381 -30.87 15.91 9.43
C CYS A 381 -30.10 14.86 8.59
N THR A 382 -30.77 14.31 7.57
CA THR A 382 -30.24 13.30 6.66
C THR A 382 -29.56 13.88 5.43
N ASP A 383 -29.87 15.13 5.08
CA ASP A 383 -29.58 15.69 3.76
C ASP A 383 -28.30 16.51 3.87
N ALA A 384 -27.25 16.07 3.17
CA ALA A 384 -25.95 16.71 3.21
C ALA A 384 -26.03 18.11 2.58
N LYS A 385 -25.56 19.12 3.28
CA LYS A 385 -25.62 20.51 2.84
C LYS A 385 -24.30 20.90 2.16
N CYS A 386 -24.36 21.43 0.94
CA CYS A 386 -23.18 22.05 0.33
C CYS A 386 -22.81 23.37 1.03
N GLN A 387 -21.52 23.55 1.30
CA GLN A 387 -20.99 24.82 1.82
C GLN A 387 -20.70 25.85 0.73
N THR A 388 -20.38 25.38 -0.49
CA THR A 388 -20.09 26.20 -1.68
C THR A 388 -20.65 25.53 -2.93
N ASN A 389 -20.95 26.33 -3.95
CA ASN A 389 -21.45 25.87 -5.25
C ASN A 389 -20.38 26.02 -6.32
N THR A 390 -20.42 25.16 -7.35
CA THR A 390 -19.50 25.20 -8.48
C THR A 390 -19.80 26.38 -9.43
N ASP A 391 -18.76 27.03 -9.95
CA ASP A 391 -18.85 28.15 -10.92
C ASP A 391 -19.13 27.69 -12.37
N ILE A 392 -19.34 26.39 -12.61
CA ILE A 392 -19.59 25.84 -13.95
C ILE A 392 -21.00 26.27 -14.44
N PRO A 393 -21.13 26.99 -15.57
CA PRO A 393 -22.43 27.47 -16.04
C PRO A 393 -23.21 26.41 -16.83
N PHE A 394 -24.47 26.17 -16.43
CA PHE A 394 -25.38 25.21 -17.08
C PHE A 394 -26.33 25.87 -18.10
N ASP A 395 -25.83 26.75 -18.99
CA ASP A 395 -26.70 27.40 -19.99
C ASP A 395 -26.87 26.53 -21.26
N LEU A 396 -28.08 26.00 -21.43
CA LEU A 396 -28.43 25.13 -22.56
C LEU A 396 -29.17 25.86 -23.68
N ARG A 397 -29.44 27.16 -23.53
CA ARG A 397 -30.32 27.91 -24.44
C ARG A 397 -29.66 28.33 -25.74
N PHE A 398 -28.33 28.52 -25.71
CA PHE A 398 -27.54 29.07 -26.82
C PHE A 398 -26.36 28.14 -27.17
N ARG A 399 -26.04 28.06 -28.46
CA ARG A 399 -24.94 27.27 -29.03
C ARG A 399 -24.17 28.08 -30.08
N ALA A 400 -22.99 27.59 -30.45
CA ALA A 400 -22.25 28.05 -31.62
C ALA A 400 -22.32 26.99 -32.74
N LEU A 401 -22.30 27.41 -34.00
CA LEU A 401 -22.15 26.51 -35.16
C LEU A 401 -20.70 26.58 -35.67
N VAL A 402 -19.98 25.47 -35.61
CA VAL A 402 -18.53 25.44 -35.83
C VAL A 402 -18.17 24.56 -37.03
N PHE A 403 -17.56 25.15 -38.06
CA PHE A 403 -17.07 24.44 -39.24
C PHE A 403 -15.53 24.47 -39.27
N VAL A 404 -14.92 23.30 -39.35
CA VAL A 404 -13.46 23.11 -39.43
C VAL A 404 -13.14 22.49 -40.79
N VAL A 405 -12.55 23.26 -41.70
CA VAL A 405 -12.45 22.92 -43.13
C VAL A 405 -10.99 22.77 -43.56
N ARG A 406 -10.63 21.60 -44.09
CA ARG A 406 -9.35 21.40 -44.77
C ARG A 406 -9.33 22.15 -46.10
N THR A 407 -8.32 22.98 -46.34
CA THR A 407 -8.21 23.80 -47.57
C THR A 407 -7.19 23.26 -48.57
N SER A 408 -7.10 21.94 -48.70
CA SER A 408 -6.27 21.27 -49.72
C SER A 408 -6.83 21.49 -51.14
N THR A 409 -5.97 21.38 -52.17
CA THR A 409 -6.39 21.40 -53.58
C THR A 409 -7.39 20.31 -53.93
N SER A 410 -7.30 19.16 -53.26
CA SER A 410 -8.15 17.99 -53.45
C SER A 410 -9.56 18.14 -52.83
N MET A 411 -9.76 19.10 -51.92
CA MET A 411 -11.06 19.46 -51.29
C MET A 411 -11.88 20.52 -52.07
N ALA A 412 -11.41 20.97 -53.24
CA ALA A 412 -12.01 22.12 -53.93
C ALA A 412 -13.47 21.90 -54.38
N ASP A 413 -13.85 20.65 -54.70
CA ASP A 413 -15.22 20.31 -55.11
C ASP A 413 -16.19 20.31 -53.91
N GLU A 414 -15.71 19.95 -52.72
CA GLU A 414 -16.45 19.86 -51.47
C GLU A 414 -16.91 21.22 -50.96
N PHE A 415 -16.14 22.29 -51.22
CA PHE A 415 -16.46 23.65 -50.74
C PHE A 415 -17.89 24.07 -51.10
N THR A 416 -18.35 23.74 -52.32
CA THR A 416 -19.73 24.04 -52.75
C THR A 416 -20.76 23.33 -51.85
N GLN A 417 -20.50 22.08 -51.46
CA GLN A 417 -21.39 21.28 -50.62
C GLN A 417 -21.40 21.77 -49.17
N ILE A 418 -20.23 22.14 -48.64
CA ILE A 418 -20.08 22.76 -47.31
C ILE A 418 -20.88 24.08 -47.23
N ILE A 419 -20.80 24.92 -48.28
CA ILE A 419 -21.57 26.17 -48.36
C ILE A 419 -23.10 25.90 -48.40
N GLN A 420 -23.55 24.86 -49.11
CA GLN A 420 -24.98 24.51 -49.12
C GLN A 420 -25.45 23.96 -47.77
N ALA A 421 -24.61 23.17 -47.05
CA ALA A 421 -24.91 22.74 -45.69
C ALA A 421 -25.09 23.94 -44.75
N ALA A 422 -24.15 24.89 -44.75
CA ALA A 422 -24.22 26.11 -43.94
C ALA A 422 -25.50 26.91 -44.22
N ARG A 423 -25.89 27.06 -45.50
CA ARG A 423 -27.15 27.73 -45.90
C ARG A 423 -28.39 26.97 -45.41
N GLY A 424 -28.40 25.64 -45.52
CA GLY A 424 -29.52 24.81 -45.05
C GLY A 424 -29.73 24.94 -43.55
N ILE A 425 -28.66 24.78 -42.77
CA ILE A 425 -28.69 24.84 -41.30
C ILE A 425 -29.10 26.24 -40.82
N THR A 426 -28.43 27.29 -41.29
CA THR A 426 -28.73 28.67 -40.88
C THR A 426 -30.18 29.05 -41.22
N SER A 427 -30.70 28.65 -42.38
CA SER A 427 -32.09 28.89 -42.77
C SER A 427 -33.08 28.13 -41.88
N PHE A 428 -32.80 26.85 -41.59
CA PHE A 428 -33.66 26.02 -40.73
C PHE A 428 -33.74 26.57 -39.30
N TYR A 429 -32.60 26.88 -38.69
CA TYR A 429 -32.57 27.42 -37.32
C TYR A 429 -33.14 28.83 -37.24
N THR A 430 -32.85 29.73 -38.19
CA THR A 430 -33.48 31.07 -38.23
C THR A 430 -35.01 31.00 -38.32
N ALA A 431 -35.56 29.99 -39.02
CA ALA A 431 -37.00 29.85 -39.19
C ALA A 431 -37.73 29.18 -38.01
N ASN A 432 -37.08 28.28 -37.28
CA ASN A 432 -37.73 27.45 -36.25
C ASN A 432 -37.24 27.73 -34.82
N HIS A 433 -35.99 28.14 -34.65
CA HIS A 433 -35.29 28.28 -33.36
C HIS A 433 -34.26 29.43 -33.44
N ALA A 434 -34.74 30.65 -33.74
CA ALA A 434 -33.91 31.77 -34.19
C ALA A 434 -32.72 32.13 -33.27
N ASP A 435 -32.88 31.93 -31.96
CA ASP A 435 -31.86 32.25 -30.96
C ASP A 435 -30.89 31.09 -30.67
N TYR A 436 -31.09 29.89 -31.23
CA TYR A 436 -30.31 28.69 -30.84
C TYR A 436 -28.83 28.80 -31.21
N PHE A 437 -28.49 29.34 -32.39
CA PHE A 437 -27.11 29.59 -32.80
C PHE A 437 -26.74 31.06 -32.67
N ALA A 438 -26.05 31.40 -31.58
CA ALA A 438 -25.65 32.77 -31.24
C ALA A 438 -24.32 33.20 -31.89
N VAL A 439 -23.43 32.25 -32.22
CA VAL A 439 -22.11 32.50 -32.83
C VAL A 439 -21.83 31.46 -33.92
N TYR A 440 -21.14 31.87 -34.98
CA TYR A 440 -20.67 31.02 -36.07
C TYR A 440 -19.15 31.07 -36.13
N VAL A 441 -18.49 29.91 -36.27
CA VAL A 441 -17.03 29.80 -36.26
C VAL A 441 -16.55 29.07 -37.50
N LEU A 442 -15.59 29.66 -38.21
CA LEU A 442 -14.87 29.01 -39.31
C LEU A 442 -13.39 28.86 -38.93
N ALA A 443 -12.88 27.63 -38.99
CA ALA A 443 -11.46 27.33 -38.88
C ALA A 443 -10.96 26.63 -40.14
N THR A 444 -9.78 27.01 -40.64
CA THR A 444 -9.18 26.44 -41.86
C THR A 444 -7.75 25.99 -41.64
N PHE A 445 -7.38 24.83 -42.18
CA PHE A 445 -6.06 24.22 -42.03
C PHE A 445 -5.59 23.49 -43.29
N VAL A 446 -4.26 23.40 -43.47
CA VAL A 446 -3.59 22.61 -44.51
C VAL A 446 -2.10 22.43 -44.19
N ASN A 447 -1.52 21.25 -44.45
CA ASN A 447 -0.09 20.92 -44.26
C ASN A 447 0.53 21.35 -42.92
N GLY A 448 -0.17 21.17 -41.80
CA GLY A 448 0.39 21.52 -40.49
C GLY A 448 0.57 23.03 -40.24
N THR A 449 -0.03 23.89 -41.08
CA THR A 449 0.00 25.35 -40.87
C THR A 449 -0.89 25.76 -39.71
N ILE A 450 -0.52 26.85 -39.02
CA ILE A 450 -1.32 27.42 -37.92
C ILE A 450 -2.72 27.75 -38.47
N PRO A 451 -3.80 27.25 -37.85
CA PRO A 451 -5.14 27.40 -38.40
C PRO A 451 -5.60 28.85 -38.35
N ILE A 452 -6.23 29.31 -39.43
CA ILE A 452 -6.92 30.61 -39.44
C ILE A 452 -8.31 30.37 -38.84
N VAL A 453 -8.61 31.07 -37.75
CA VAL A 453 -9.87 30.91 -37.01
C VAL A 453 -10.61 32.26 -36.96
N THR A 454 -11.84 32.30 -37.47
CA THR A 454 -12.67 33.50 -37.55
C THR A 454 -14.03 33.25 -36.92
N GLN A 455 -14.54 34.24 -36.18
CA GLN A 455 -15.83 34.21 -35.49
C GLN A 455 -16.77 35.25 -36.09
N PHE A 456 -18.07 34.91 -36.19
CA PHE A 456 -19.11 35.76 -36.75
C PHE A 456 -20.37 35.70 -35.89
N THR A 457 -21.09 36.81 -35.77
CA THR A 457 -22.44 36.85 -35.18
C THR A 457 -23.54 36.88 -36.24
N ASP A 458 -23.20 37.15 -37.50
CA ASP A 458 -24.11 37.11 -38.65
C ASP A 458 -23.88 35.82 -39.48
N PRO A 459 -24.90 34.97 -39.68
CA PRO A 459 -24.77 33.77 -40.52
C PRO A 459 -24.42 34.10 -41.98
N GLN A 460 -24.80 35.26 -42.52
CA GLN A 460 -24.46 35.63 -43.90
C GLN A 460 -22.96 35.98 -44.05
N ALA A 461 -22.38 36.66 -43.07
CA ALA A 461 -20.92 36.89 -43.02
C ALA A 461 -20.13 35.57 -42.95
N PHE A 462 -20.60 34.59 -42.17
CA PHE A 462 -20.02 33.23 -42.11
C PHE A 462 -20.11 32.50 -43.47
N ILE A 463 -21.26 32.55 -44.14
CA ILE A 463 -21.44 31.98 -45.49
C ILE A 463 -20.55 32.69 -46.53
N ALA A 464 -20.36 34.01 -46.41
CA ALA A 464 -19.47 34.78 -47.27
C ALA A 464 -18.00 34.37 -47.09
N ALA A 465 -17.56 34.14 -45.84
CA ALA A 465 -16.22 33.64 -45.55
C ALA A 465 -15.98 32.23 -46.12
N LEU A 466 -16.94 31.31 -45.98
CA LEU A 466 -16.89 29.99 -46.64
C LEU A 466 -16.81 30.09 -48.18
N THR A 467 -17.48 31.08 -48.78
CA THR A 467 -17.44 31.33 -50.23
C THR A 467 -16.10 31.91 -50.70
N GLY A 468 -15.32 32.51 -49.78
CA GLY A 468 -14.00 33.10 -50.06
C GLY A 468 -12.81 32.14 -49.92
N LEU A 469 -13.04 30.86 -49.62
CA LEU A 469 -11.96 29.88 -49.41
C LEU A 469 -11.15 29.61 -50.69
N THR A 470 -9.83 29.67 -50.59
CA THR A 470 -8.89 29.38 -51.69
C THR A 470 -8.13 28.08 -51.42
N PRO A 471 -8.15 27.08 -52.32
CA PRO A 471 -7.38 25.85 -52.14
C PRO A 471 -5.86 26.08 -52.17
N SER A 472 -5.12 25.30 -51.39
CA SER A 472 -3.66 25.29 -51.30
C SER A 472 -3.12 23.86 -51.48
N PRO A 473 -1.92 23.63 -52.05
CA PRO A 473 -1.35 22.29 -52.20
C PRO A 473 -1.32 21.53 -50.86
N GLY A 474 -1.77 20.28 -50.83
CA GLY A 474 -1.92 19.46 -49.61
C GLY A 474 -1.36 18.05 -49.75
N GLY A 475 -1.04 17.39 -48.62
CA GLY A 475 -0.67 15.97 -48.56
C GLY A 475 -1.88 15.01 -48.43
N CYS A 476 -1.62 13.70 -48.27
CA CYS A 476 -2.67 12.71 -47.96
C CYS A 476 -3.16 12.75 -46.50
N ASP A 477 -2.43 13.44 -45.62
CA ASP A 477 -2.71 13.58 -44.19
C ASP A 477 -2.49 15.02 -43.71
N ASP A 478 -2.95 15.35 -42.48
CA ASP A 478 -2.89 16.71 -41.92
C ASP A 478 -3.07 16.79 -40.39
N THR A 479 -2.81 17.96 -39.79
CA THR A 479 -2.90 18.17 -38.32
C THR A 479 -4.29 18.68 -37.87
N VAL A 480 -5.29 17.80 -37.95
CA VAL A 480 -6.68 18.07 -37.57
C VAL A 480 -6.86 18.33 -36.06
N PHE A 481 -6.20 17.57 -35.19
CA PHE A 481 -6.35 17.69 -33.73
C PHE A 481 -5.67 18.95 -33.19
N THR A 482 -4.55 19.36 -33.78
CA THR A 482 -3.93 20.67 -33.52
C THR A 482 -4.89 21.82 -33.87
N THR A 483 -5.64 21.68 -34.97
CA THR A 483 -6.66 22.65 -35.37
C THR A 483 -7.85 22.69 -34.41
N LEU A 484 -8.42 21.53 -34.08
CA LEU A 484 -9.52 21.40 -33.13
C LEU A 484 -9.14 21.92 -31.73
N SER A 485 -7.90 21.68 -31.28
CA SER A 485 -7.38 22.23 -30.01
C SER A 485 -7.44 23.75 -29.97
N THR A 486 -7.11 24.40 -31.09
CA THR A 486 -7.17 25.87 -31.23
C THR A 486 -8.61 26.39 -31.21
N VAL A 487 -9.54 25.63 -31.82
CA VAL A 487 -10.97 25.98 -31.88
C VAL A 487 -11.67 25.83 -30.53
N LEU A 488 -11.38 24.76 -29.76
CA LEU A 488 -11.95 24.56 -28.43
C LEU A 488 -11.47 25.57 -27.38
N GLN A 489 -10.32 26.21 -27.60
CA GLN A 489 -9.77 27.27 -26.74
C GLN A 489 -10.36 28.66 -27.03
N LEU A 490 -11.30 28.79 -27.97
CA LEU A 490 -11.98 30.07 -28.22
C LEU A 490 -12.91 30.44 -27.04
N PRO A 491 -12.92 31.71 -26.59
CA PRO A 491 -13.86 32.19 -25.58
C PRO A 491 -15.34 31.89 -25.90
N ALA A 492 -15.72 31.92 -27.18
CA ALA A 492 -17.06 31.56 -27.61
C ALA A 492 -17.42 30.09 -27.33
N LEU A 493 -16.48 29.14 -27.40
CA LEU A 493 -16.77 27.73 -27.10
C LEU A 493 -16.67 27.42 -25.60
N ALA A 494 -15.91 28.21 -24.83
CA ALA A 494 -15.99 28.21 -23.38
C ALA A 494 -17.35 28.72 -22.87
N GLN A 495 -17.92 29.74 -23.54
CA GLN A 495 -19.26 30.27 -23.24
C GLN A 495 -20.39 29.35 -23.71
N TYR A 496 -20.33 28.86 -24.95
CA TYR A 496 -21.35 28.02 -25.57
C TYR A 496 -20.93 26.55 -25.56
N GLN A 497 -20.91 25.94 -24.37
CA GLN A 497 -20.67 24.51 -24.20
C GLN A 497 -21.70 23.66 -24.96
N ARG A 498 -21.37 22.40 -25.23
CA ARG A 498 -22.15 21.47 -26.07
C ARG A 498 -22.51 21.97 -27.48
N SER A 499 -21.74 22.89 -28.04
CA SER A 499 -21.89 23.29 -29.44
C SER A 499 -21.57 22.11 -30.38
N PRO A 500 -22.15 22.01 -31.59
CA PRO A 500 -21.73 21.05 -32.61
C PRO A 500 -20.50 21.54 -33.39
N ILE A 501 -19.54 20.64 -33.63
CA ILE A 501 -18.43 20.85 -34.57
C ILE A 501 -18.56 19.91 -35.77
N PHE A 502 -18.48 20.47 -36.96
CA PHE A 502 -18.39 19.71 -38.22
C PHE A 502 -16.98 19.84 -38.80
N VAL A 503 -16.27 18.72 -38.91
CA VAL A 503 -14.91 18.63 -39.46
C VAL A 503 -14.99 18.09 -40.88
N PHE A 504 -14.44 18.80 -41.85
CA PHE A 504 -14.46 18.46 -43.27
C PHE A 504 -13.04 18.22 -43.78
N THR A 505 -12.76 17.01 -44.23
CA THR A 505 -11.43 16.60 -44.70
C THR A 505 -11.51 15.42 -45.67
N ASP A 506 -10.58 15.36 -46.60
CA ASP A 506 -10.37 14.22 -47.53
C ASP A 506 -9.12 13.40 -47.17
N GLY A 507 -8.50 13.70 -46.03
CA GLY A 507 -7.30 13.05 -45.50
C GLY A 507 -7.47 12.59 -44.04
N VAL A 508 -6.64 11.62 -43.65
CA VAL A 508 -6.52 11.16 -42.26
C VAL A 508 -5.67 12.14 -41.44
N THR A 509 -5.80 12.11 -40.12
CA THR A 509 -4.90 12.88 -39.25
C THR A 509 -3.50 12.25 -39.22
N ASN A 510 -2.47 13.10 -39.14
CA ASN A 510 -1.10 12.73 -38.80
C ASN A 510 -0.64 13.31 -37.45
N ASP A 511 -1.56 13.88 -36.65
CA ASP A 511 -1.26 14.40 -35.32
C ASP A 511 -0.73 13.26 -34.42
N GLY A 512 0.20 13.61 -33.53
CA GLY A 512 0.75 12.66 -32.57
C GLY A 512 -0.22 12.30 -31.45
N ARG A 513 0.16 11.27 -30.68
CA ARG A 513 -0.59 10.83 -29.50
C ARG A 513 -0.79 11.94 -28.47
N ASP A 514 0.21 12.79 -28.27
CA ASP A 514 0.15 13.93 -27.33
C ASP A 514 -0.98 14.91 -27.69
N GLN A 515 -1.24 15.11 -28.99
CA GLN A 515 -2.32 15.98 -29.50
C GLN A 515 -3.70 15.33 -29.30
N LEU A 516 -3.81 14.01 -29.46
CA LEU A 516 -5.01 13.25 -29.15
C LEU A 516 -5.32 13.27 -27.64
N GLU A 517 -4.30 13.12 -26.79
CA GLU A 517 -4.45 13.22 -25.32
C GLU A 517 -4.79 14.65 -24.87
N ASN A 518 -4.27 15.68 -25.54
CA ASN A 518 -4.70 17.07 -25.35
C ASN A 518 -6.18 17.29 -25.74
N MET A 519 -6.66 16.61 -26.80
CA MET A 519 -8.06 16.72 -27.22
C MET A 519 -9.03 16.19 -26.15
N PHE A 520 -8.78 15.03 -25.55
CA PHE A 520 -9.67 14.51 -24.49
C PHE A 520 -9.79 15.48 -23.30
N ASN A 521 -8.69 16.14 -22.91
CA ASN A 521 -8.71 17.15 -21.86
C ASN A 521 -9.58 18.37 -22.23
N LEU A 522 -9.49 18.87 -23.46
CA LEU A 522 -10.33 20.01 -23.91
C LEU A 522 -11.81 19.63 -24.06
N LEU A 523 -12.09 18.43 -24.60
CA LEU A 523 -13.45 17.91 -24.74
C LEU A 523 -14.13 17.67 -23.38
N SER A 524 -13.35 17.44 -22.31
CA SER A 524 -13.85 17.18 -20.96
C SER A 524 -14.70 18.31 -20.37
N TYR A 525 -14.34 19.57 -20.66
CA TYR A 525 -15.07 20.77 -20.25
C TYR A 525 -16.14 21.17 -21.27
N TRP A 526 -15.84 21.02 -22.57
CA TRP A 526 -16.70 21.52 -23.64
C TRP A 526 -17.91 20.62 -23.93
N ARG A 527 -17.74 19.29 -23.84
CA ARG A 527 -18.81 18.26 -23.87
C ARG A 527 -19.78 18.31 -25.06
N GLY A 528 -19.36 18.85 -26.20
CA GLY A 528 -20.13 18.86 -27.44
C GLY A 528 -19.80 17.73 -28.40
N GLU A 529 -20.54 17.69 -29.51
CA GLU A 529 -20.46 16.63 -30.51
C GLU A 529 -19.52 17.00 -31.65
N ILE A 530 -18.60 16.10 -32.01
CA ILE A 530 -17.72 16.24 -33.19
C ILE A 530 -18.17 15.27 -34.29
N TYR A 531 -18.62 15.85 -35.40
CA TYR A 531 -18.99 15.14 -36.61
C TYR A 531 -17.88 15.25 -37.64
N THR A 532 -17.12 14.16 -37.83
CA THR A 532 -16.06 14.09 -38.85
C THR A 532 -16.64 13.59 -40.16
N VAL A 533 -16.62 14.42 -41.19
CA VAL A 533 -17.09 14.13 -42.54
C VAL A 533 -15.89 13.94 -43.46
N LEU A 534 -15.68 12.69 -43.86
CA LEU A 534 -14.60 12.26 -44.74
C LEU A 534 -15.09 12.07 -46.18
N THR A 535 -14.35 12.59 -47.15
CA THR A 535 -14.60 12.38 -48.58
C THR A 535 -13.41 11.72 -49.26
N ASP A 536 -13.65 11.00 -50.37
CA ASP A 536 -12.54 10.43 -51.15
C ASP A 536 -11.74 11.54 -51.86
N PRO A 537 -10.42 11.62 -51.67
CA PRO A 537 -9.59 12.67 -52.27
C PRO A 537 -9.46 12.50 -53.79
N ALA A 538 -9.24 13.61 -54.49
CA ALA A 538 -9.19 13.62 -55.96
C ALA A 538 -7.90 13.01 -56.56
N ASP A 539 -6.78 13.04 -55.82
CA ASP A 539 -5.44 12.72 -56.32
C ASP A 539 -4.74 11.62 -55.50
N GLY A 540 -4.76 10.37 -55.99
CA GLY A 540 -3.80 9.30 -55.64
C GLY A 540 -3.79 8.74 -54.20
N CYS A 541 -4.31 9.47 -53.22
CA CYS A 541 -4.49 9.04 -51.84
C CYS A 541 -5.73 8.14 -51.72
N SER A 542 -5.75 7.22 -50.74
CA SER A 542 -6.94 6.42 -50.41
C SER A 542 -7.17 6.43 -48.91
N ILE A 543 -8.41 6.69 -48.46
CA ILE A 543 -8.76 6.59 -47.05
C ILE A 543 -8.82 5.12 -46.66
N ASP A 544 -7.74 4.65 -46.01
CA ASP A 544 -7.73 3.35 -45.36
C ASP A 544 -8.45 3.44 -44.00
N THR A 545 -9.65 2.86 -43.93
CA THR A 545 -10.43 2.76 -42.69
C THR A 545 -9.79 1.87 -41.61
N ALA A 546 -8.75 1.09 -41.97
CA ALA A 546 -7.90 0.34 -41.04
C ALA A 546 -6.59 1.08 -40.67
N SER A 547 -6.39 2.32 -41.13
CA SER A 547 -5.27 3.16 -40.69
C SER A 547 -5.43 3.65 -39.25
N GLN A 548 -4.33 4.11 -38.63
CA GLN A 548 -4.39 4.65 -37.27
C GLN A 548 -5.15 5.98 -37.22
N GLY A 549 -4.84 6.93 -38.10
CA GLY A 549 -5.54 8.23 -38.13
C GLY A 549 -7.05 8.13 -38.37
N TYR A 550 -7.53 7.08 -39.06
CA TYR A 550 -8.97 6.81 -39.15
C TYR A 550 -9.55 6.32 -37.81
N ARG A 551 -8.86 5.42 -37.10
CA ARG A 551 -9.26 5.00 -35.74
C ARG A 551 -9.25 6.16 -34.75
N ASP A 552 -8.30 7.08 -34.85
CA ASP A 552 -8.20 8.23 -33.95
C ASP A 552 -9.41 9.16 -34.12
N TYR A 553 -9.94 9.34 -35.34
CA TYR A 553 -11.23 10.00 -35.55
C TYR A 553 -12.39 9.25 -34.90
N GLN A 554 -12.42 7.91 -34.98
CA GLN A 554 -13.47 7.10 -34.34
C GLN A 554 -13.41 7.23 -32.81
N GLN A 555 -12.21 7.35 -32.24
CA GLN A 555 -12.02 7.55 -30.81
C GLN A 555 -12.53 8.93 -30.35
N ILE A 556 -12.24 10.00 -31.12
CA ILE A 556 -12.83 11.33 -30.87
C ILE A 556 -14.36 11.31 -31.00
N ALA A 557 -14.92 10.63 -32.00
CA ALA A 557 -16.37 10.51 -32.19
C ALA A 557 -17.05 9.68 -31.09
N ARG A 558 -16.37 8.66 -30.54
CA ARG A 558 -16.82 7.91 -29.37
C ARG A 558 -16.86 8.79 -28.13
N PHE A 559 -15.78 9.53 -27.84
CA PHE A 559 -15.73 10.37 -26.64
C PHE A 559 -16.71 11.56 -26.71
N SER A 560 -16.76 12.27 -27.85
CA SER A 560 -17.66 13.41 -28.07
C SER A 560 -19.12 13.02 -28.33
N GLN A 561 -19.46 11.73 -28.34
CA GLN A 561 -20.78 11.19 -28.74
C GLN A 561 -21.21 11.56 -30.18
N GLY A 562 -20.32 12.16 -30.98
CA GLY A 562 -20.52 12.42 -32.41
C GLY A 562 -20.35 11.18 -33.30
N LEU A 563 -20.02 11.39 -34.58
CA LEU A 563 -19.90 10.33 -35.60
C LEU A 563 -18.78 10.61 -36.62
N VAL A 564 -18.23 9.53 -37.19
CA VAL A 564 -17.32 9.57 -38.35
C VAL A 564 -18.06 9.03 -39.57
N SER A 565 -18.28 9.87 -40.57
CA SER A 565 -19.04 9.54 -41.78
C SER A 565 -18.14 9.64 -43.01
N HIS A 566 -17.89 8.53 -43.70
CA HIS A 566 -17.16 8.50 -44.97
C HIS A 566 -18.15 8.46 -46.13
N VAL A 567 -18.22 9.54 -46.91
CA VAL A 567 -19.27 9.78 -47.90
C VAL A 567 -18.70 10.34 -49.21
N PRO A 568 -19.34 10.11 -50.38
CA PRO A 568 -18.94 10.77 -51.60
C PRO A 568 -19.16 12.28 -51.49
N LYS A 569 -18.31 13.06 -52.17
CA LYS A 569 -18.31 14.54 -52.15
C LYS A 569 -19.71 15.15 -52.28
N THR A 570 -20.54 14.61 -53.17
CA THR A 570 -21.91 15.07 -53.45
C THR A 570 -22.94 14.83 -52.35
N ALA A 571 -22.61 14.04 -51.31
CA ALA A 571 -23.51 13.73 -50.20
C ALA A 571 -23.31 14.62 -48.97
N VAL A 572 -22.21 15.37 -48.91
CA VAL A 572 -21.80 16.18 -47.74
C VAL A 572 -22.91 17.14 -47.30
N ALA A 573 -23.54 17.87 -48.23
CA ALA A 573 -24.59 18.84 -47.89
C ALA A 573 -25.82 18.17 -47.25
N THR A 574 -26.27 17.05 -47.81
CA THR A 574 -27.44 16.30 -47.34
C THR A 574 -27.18 15.71 -45.95
N LEU A 575 -26.03 15.06 -45.75
CA LEU A 575 -25.63 14.48 -44.47
C LEU A 575 -25.58 15.53 -43.35
N VAL A 576 -24.82 16.60 -43.57
CA VAL A 576 -24.54 17.60 -42.54
C VAL A 576 -25.81 18.37 -42.15
N THR A 577 -26.68 18.67 -43.13
CA THR A 577 -27.99 19.27 -42.85
C THR A 577 -28.90 18.31 -42.06
N ALA A 578 -28.90 17.02 -42.39
CA ALA A 578 -29.74 16.03 -41.70
C ALA A 578 -29.29 15.76 -40.25
N LEU A 579 -27.98 15.78 -39.98
CA LEU A 579 -27.44 15.74 -38.61
C LEU A 579 -27.83 17.01 -37.85
N ALA A 580 -27.46 18.17 -38.39
CA ALA A 580 -27.62 19.46 -37.70
C ALA A 580 -29.09 19.83 -37.41
N ASN A 581 -30.04 19.50 -38.27
CA ASN A 581 -31.47 19.81 -38.05
C ASN A 581 -32.08 19.05 -36.87
N ASN A 582 -31.40 18.03 -36.33
CA ASN A 582 -31.89 17.21 -35.23
C ASN A 582 -31.26 17.55 -33.87
N LEU A 583 -30.44 18.60 -33.74
CA LEU A 583 -29.69 18.88 -32.50
C LEU A 583 -30.49 19.59 -31.39
N TYR A 584 -31.62 20.22 -31.71
CA TYR A 584 -32.40 20.99 -30.72
C TYR A 584 -33.04 20.08 -29.65
N GLN A 585 -32.70 20.34 -28.38
CA GLN A 585 -33.17 19.62 -27.19
C GLN A 585 -32.98 18.10 -27.24
N MET A 586 -31.90 17.62 -27.86
CA MET A 586 -31.52 16.20 -27.79
C MET A 586 -30.58 15.93 -26.62
N ASP A 587 -30.82 14.83 -25.91
CA ASP A 587 -29.85 14.20 -25.02
C ASP A 587 -29.72 12.70 -25.33
N HIS A 588 -28.60 12.09 -24.96
CA HIS A 588 -28.27 10.71 -25.30
C HIS A 588 -28.88 9.74 -24.27
N VAL A 589 -29.68 8.77 -24.73
CA VAL A 589 -30.27 7.72 -23.87
C VAL A 589 -29.57 6.36 -24.01
N LEU A 590 -28.96 6.10 -25.16
CA LEU A 590 -28.14 4.91 -25.41
C LEU A 590 -27.13 5.21 -26.53
N THR A 591 -25.86 4.91 -26.31
CA THR A 591 -24.80 4.96 -27.33
C THR A 591 -24.17 3.58 -27.48
N ASN A 592 -23.50 3.29 -28.60
CA ASN A 592 -22.57 2.16 -28.69
C ASN A 592 -21.56 2.32 -29.84
N ASP A 593 -20.38 1.73 -29.68
CA ASP A 593 -19.21 1.93 -30.53
C ASP A 593 -18.47 0.60 -30.70
N LEU A 594 -18.75 -0.10 -31.79
CA LEU A 594 -18.25 -1.44 -32.10
C LEU A 594 -17.09 -1.30 -33.09
N MET A 595 -15.91 -1.00 -32.54
CA MET A 595 -14.70 -0.63 -33.30
C MET A 595 -14.08 -1.78 -34.12
N ILE A 596 -14.49 -3.03 -33.88
CA ILE A 596 -13.95 -4.21 -34.58
C ILE A 596 -15.00 -4.85 -35.51
N ASN A 597 -16.21 -5.14 -35.00
CA ASN A 597 -17.24 -5.84 -35.77
C ASN A 597 -18.66 -5.53 -35.27
N CYS A 598 -19.50 -4.95 -36.14
CA CYS A 598 -20.90 -4.64 -35.88
C CYS A 598 -21.77 -5.87 -35.55
N GLN A 599 -21.36 -7.07 -35.97
CA GLN A 599 -22.05 -8.33 -35.63
C GLN A 599 -21.95 -8.71 -34.14
N LYS A 600 -21.08 -8.03 -33.36
CA LYS A 600 -21.05 -8.13 -31.90
C LYS A 600 -22.13 -7.28 -31.22
N ALA A 601 -22.94 -6.50 -31.96
CA ALA A 601 -24.03 -5.72 -31.38
C ALA A 601 -24.96 -6.62 -30.56
N PRO A 602 -25.23 -6.30 -29.27
CA PRO A 602 -26.16 -7.08 -28.48
C PRO A 602 -27.56 -7.07 -29.13
N VAL A 603 -28.12 -8.28 -29.29
CA VAL A 603 -29.34 -8.54 -30.07
C VAL A 603 -30.53 -7.71 -29.60
N TYR A 604 -30.62 -7.46 -28.29
CA TYR A 604 -31.60 -6.55 -27.70
C TYR A 604 -30.91 -5.67 -26.67
N GLN A 605 -31.07 -4.35 -26.80
CA GLN A 605 -30.56 -3.36 -25.86
C GLN A 605 -31.70 -2.53 -25.30
N PRO A 606 -31.95 -2.57 -23.98
CA PRO A 606 -32.99 -1.77 -23.37
C PRO A 606 -32.60 -0.29 -23.32
N PHE A 607 -33.57 0.58 -23.56
CA PHE A 607 -33.53 1.98 -23.17
C PHE A 607 -34.91 2.43 -22.72
N LEU A 608 -34.97 3.41 -21.81
CA LEU A 608 -36.23 3.90 -21.25
C LEU A 608 -36.73 5.13 -22.00
N VAL A 609 -38.05 5.26 -22.08
CA VAL A 609 -38.77 6.43 -22.57
C VAL A 609 -39.67 6.92 -21.44
N ASP A 610 -39.45 8.16 -21.03
CA ASP A 610 -40.12 8.86 -19.93
C ASP A 610 -41.31 9.72 -20.41
N THR A 611 -41.98 10.42 -19.50
CA THR A 611 -43.16 11.26 -19.79
C THR A 611 -42.83 12.51 -20.63
N ASP A 612 -41.59 13.00 -20.56
CA ASP A 612 -41.11 14.23 -21.18
C ASP A 612 -40.51 13.99 -22.58
N THR A 613 -40.25 12.73 -22.94
CA THR A 613 -39.63 12.35 -24.22
C THR A 613 -40.60 12.52 -25.40
N GLN A 614 -40.33 13.50 -26.26
CA GLN A 614 -41.18 13.86 -27.42
C GLN A 614 -40.84 13.09 -28.71
N ALA A 615 -39.58 12.66 -28.85
CA ALA A 615 -39.09 11.96 -30.03
C ALA A 615 -37.86 11.11 -29.69
N ILE A 616 -37.67 10.02 -30.42
CA ILE A 616 -36.42 9.25 -30.45
C ILE A 616 -35.81 9.38 -31.84
N VAL A 617 -34.55 9.81 -31.91
CA VAL A 617 -33.72 9.84 -33.13
C VAL A 617 -32.56 8.87 -32.96
N ILE A 618 -32.32 8.02 -33.95
CA ILE A 618 -31.20 7.08 -33.97
C ILE A 618 -30.30 7.42 -35.15
N THR A 619 -29.05 7.80 -34.87
CA THR A 619 -28.01 8.05 -35.87
C THR A 619 -26.98 6.94 -35.82
N ALA A 620 -26.51 6.45 -36.97
CA ALA A 620 -25.57 5.34 -37.04
C ALA A 620 -24.66 5.41 -38.26
N THR A 621 -23.43 4.89 -38.13
CA THR A 621 -22.51 4.67 -39.27
C THR A 621 -22.00 3.24 -39.28
N GLY A 622 -22.05 2.56 -40.43
CA GLY A 622 -21.59 1.20 -40.63
C GLY A 622 -22.05 0.59 -41.96
N THR A 623 -21.62 -0.62 -42.28
CA THR A 623 -21.96 -1.26 -43.57
C THR A 623 -23.23 -2.10 -43.46
N ALA A 624 -24.22 -1.82 -44.34
CA ALA A 624 -25.48 -2.56 -44.46
C ALA A 624 -26.25 -2.70 -43.14
N LEU A 625 -26.38 -1.59 -42.39
CA LEU A 625 -27.09 -1.59 -41.12
C LEU A 625 -28.60 -1.78 -41.30
N SER A 626 -29.20 -2.62 -40.46
CA SER A 626 -30.64 -2.79 -40.30
C SER A 626 -31.04 -2.58 -38.85
N LEU A 627 -32.15 -1.87 -38.63
CA LEU A 627 -32.67 -1.52 -37.32
C LEU A 627 -34.06 -2.15 -37.10
N MET A 628 -34.27 -2.74 -35.93
CA MET A 628 -35.57 -3.17 -35.44
C MET A 628 -35.76 -2.63 -34.02
N LEU A 629 -36.88 -1.95 -33.79
CA LEU A 629 -37.28 -1.46 -32.48
C LEU A 629 -38.46 -2.29 -31.96
N THR A 630 -38.51 -2.56 -30.66
CA THR A 630 -39.64 -3.21 -30.00
C THR A 630 -40.13 -2.30 -28.87
N ASP A 631 -41.44 -2.09 -28.79
CA ASP A 631 -42.07 -1.22 -27.79
C ASP A 631 -42.29 -1.91 -26.42
N PRO A 632 -42.71 -1.17 -25.37
CA PRO A 632 -42.98 -1.75 -24.05
C PRO A 632 -44.11 -2.79 -24.02
N MET A 633 -44.93 -2.88 -25.07
CA MET A 633 -45.98 -3.90 -25.24
C MET A 633 -45.47 -5.13 -26.02
N MET A 634 -44.16 -5.24 -26.24
CA MET A 634 -43.47 -6.28 -27.00
C MET A 634 -43.87 -6.33 -28.49
N GLN A 635 -44.40 -5.23 -29.05
CA GLN A 635 -44.71 -5.14 -30.47
C GLN A 635 -43.56 -4.52 -31.27
N LYS A 636 -43.35 -5.01 -32.49
CA LYS A 636 -42.29 -4.51 -33.38
C LYS A 636 -42.72 -3.18 -34.00
N MET A 637 -41.89 -2.16 -33.82
CA MET A 637 -42.06 -0.82 -34.39
C MET A 637 -41.09 -0.61 -35.55
N SER A 638 -41.57 0.06 -36.61
CA SER A 638 -40.72 0.59 -37.69
C SER A 638 -40.53 2.09 -37.52
N MET A 639 -39.28 2.56 -37.50
CA MET A 639 -38.94 3.98 -37.46
C MET A 639 -38.87 4.57 -38.87
N THR A 640 -39.14 5.87 -39.00
CA THR A 640 -39.05 6.59 -40.27
C THR A 640 -37.58 6.87 -40.63
N PRO A 641 -37.07 6.42 -41.79
CA PRO A 641 -35.71 6.77 -42.22
C PRO A 641 -35.67 8.22 -42.72
N ILE A 642 -34.83 9.05 -42.08
CA ILE A 642 -34.50 10.42 -42.50
C ILE A 642 -33.33 10.39 -43.51
N LEU A 643 -32.32 9.56 -43.25
CA LEU A 643 -31.14 9.41 -44.10
C LEU A 643 -30.71 7.93 -44.16
N SER A 644 -30.24 7.50 -45.31
CA SER A 644 -29.60 6.19 -45.53
C SER A 644 -28.67 6.30 -46.74
N GLN A 645 -27.50 6.89 -46.54
CA GLN A 645 -26.57 7.24 -47.61
C GLN A 645 -25.13 6.89 -47.21
N SER A 646 -24.43 6.14 -48.07
CA SER A 646 -23.00 5.81 -47.93
C SER A 646 -22.60 5.34 -46.53
N GLY A 647 -23.33 4.34 -46.01
CA GLY A 647 -23.06 3.77 -44.70
C GLY A 647 -23.46 4.64 -43.51
N THR A 648 -24.05 5.82 -43.72
CA THR A 648 -24.60 6.67 -42.65
C THR A 648 -26.13 6.65 -42.68
N TYR A 649 -26.75 6.48 -41.51
CA TYR A 649 -28.18 6.27 -41.35
C TYR A 649 -28.73 7.17 -40.24
N ILE A 650 -29.93 7.70 -40.44
CA ILE A 650 -30.67 8.47 -39.44
C ILE A 650 -32.12 8.00 -39.49
N TRP A 651 -32.67 7.59 -38.35
CA TRP A 651 -34.07 7.21 -38.17
C TRP A 651 -34.73 8.05 -37.08
N MET A 652 -36.05 8.25 -37.17
CA MET A 652 -36.83 8.97 -36.15
C MET A 652 -38.18 8.28 -35.88
N THR A 653 -38.67 8.41 -34.65
CA THR A 653 -40.08 8.19 -34.31
C THR A 653 -40.55 9.22 -33.27
N THR A 654 -41.81 9.62 -33.37
CA THR A 654 -42.54 10.45 -32.40
C THR A 654 -43.75 9.72 -31.80
N ASN A 655 -44.03 8.50 -32.26
CA ASN A 655 -45.12 7.67 -31.72
C ASN A 655 -44.57 6.82 -30.57
N LEU A 656 -44.59 7.38 -29.36
CA LEU A 656 -43.94 6.83 -28.18
C LEU A 656 -44.96 6.37 -27.12
N THR A 657 -44.54 5.41 -26.31
CA THR A 657 -45.29 4.86 -25.17
C THR A 657 -44.31 4.75 -24.01
N ILE A 658 -44.69 5.25 -22.83
CA ILE A 658 -43.81 5.28 -21.66
C ILE A 658 -43.39 3.86 -21.27
N GLY A 659 -42.10 3.65 -21.00
CA GLY A 659 -41.55 2.36 -20.57
C GLY A 659 -40.26 1.96 -21.29
N SER A 660 -39.91 0.67 -21.19
CA SER A 660 -38.68 0.12 -21.78
C SER A 660 -38.89 -0.31 -23.23
N TYR A 661 -38.08 0.24 -24.13
CA TYR A 661 -37.93 -0.21 -25.51
C TYR A 661 -36.76 -1.18 -25.66
N LEU A 662 -36.80 -2.05 -26.66
CA LEU A 662 -35.66 -2.92 -27.03
C LEU A 662 -35.18 -2.60 -28.45
N LEU A 663 -33.94 -2.12 -28.55
CA LEU A 663 -33.24 -1.87 -29.81
C LEU A 663 -32.47 -3.11 -30.28
N SER A 664 -32.62 -3.45 -31.55
CA SER A 664 -31.81 -4.45 -32.28
C SER A 664 -31.20 -3.77 -33.50
N ILE A 665 -29.87 -3.66 -33.56
CA ILE A 665 -29.12 -3.25 -34.75
C ILE A 665 -28.23 -4.40 -35.20
N SER A 666 -28.19 -4.68 -36.50
CA SER A 666 -27.29 -5.65 -37.11
C SER A 666 -26.69 -5.09 -38.40
N GLY A 667 -25.49 -5.56 -38.76
CA GLY A 667 -24.76 -5.10 -39.95
C GLY A 667 -23.77 -6.14 -40.48
N ALA A 668 -22.96 -5.73 -41.45
CA ALA A 668 -21.87 -6.56 -41.98
C ALA A 668 -20.72 -6.71 -40.96
N SER A 669 -19.75 -7.59 -41.27
CA SER A 669 -18.54 -7.80 -40.47
C SER A 669 -17.51 -6.67 -40.64
N ALA A 670 -17.89 -5.46 -40.23
CA ALA A 670 -17.07 -4.24 -40.25
C ALA A 670 -17.38 -3.39 -39.00
N PRO A 671 -16.56 -2.40 -38.63
CA PRO A 671 -16.86 -1.51 -37.52
C PRO A 671 -18.17 -0.74 -37.69
N CYS A 672 -18.85 -0.42 -36.60
CA CYS A 672 -20.02 0.47 -36.61
C CYS A 672 -20.19 1.22 -35.28
N GLN A 673 -20.91 2.34 -35.32
CA GLN A 673 -21.23 3.16 -34.15
C GLN A 673 -22.67 3.69 -34.29
N TYR A 674 -23.36 3.90 -33.18
CA TYR A 674 -24.68 4.52 -33.16
C TYR A 674 -24.97 5.28 -31.87
N ARG A 675 -25.91 6.21 -31.98
CA ARG A 675 -26.47 7.03 -30.90
C ARG A 675 -27.99 6.93 -30.96
N VAL A 676 -28.62 6.78 -29.80
CA VAL A 676 -30.05 6.91 -29.57
C VAL A 676 -30.22 8.17 -28.73
N MET A 677 -30.86 9.17 -29.31
CA MET A 677 -31.10 10.47 -28.71
C MET A 677 -32.58 10.64 -28.45
N ALA A 678 -32.92 11.15 -27.27
CA ALA A 678 -34.27 11.53 -26.88
C ALA A 678 -34.41 13.06 -26.95
N ARG A 679 -35.51 13.54 -27.52
CA ARG A 679 -35.89 14.95 -27.41
C ARG A 679 -36.64 15.16 -26.10
N SER A 680 -36.01 15.82 -25.13
CA SER A 680 -36.55 16.08 -23.79
C SER A 680 -36.03 17.39 -23.21
N SER A 681 -36.67 17.88 -22.15
CA SER A 681 -36.18 18.95 -21.28
C SER A 681 -35.11 18.49 -20.28
N LEU A 682 -35.08 17.19 -19.96
CA LEU A 682 -34.04 16.57 -19.12
C LEU A 682 -32.71 16.44 -19.88
N ASP A 683 -31.61 16.86 -19.25
CA ASP A 683 -30.22 16.73 -19.72
C ASP A 683 -29.29 16.32 -18.56
N LEU A 684 -28.38 15.36 -18.80
CA LEU A 684 -27.44 14.84 -17.79
C LEU A 684 -26.11 15.62 -17.73
N PHE A 685 -25.85 16.27 -16.60
CA PHE A 685 -24.51 16.77 -16.24
C PHE A 685 -23.92 15.95 -15.11
N PHE A 686 -22.64 15.57 -15.24
CA PHE A 686 -21.88 14.90 -14.19
C PHE A 686 -20.57 15.66 -13.87
N GLY A 687 -20.03 15.43 -12.68
CA GLY A 687 -18.75 15.96 -12.24
C GLY A 687 -18.26 15.19 -11.02
N MET A 688 -16.98 15.35 -10.70
CA MET A 688 -16.32 14.69 -9.57
C MET A 688 -16.21 15.66 -8.41
N SER A 689 -16.63 15.24 -7.22
CA SER A 689 -16.48 15.99 -5.97
C SER A 689 -15.42 15.37 -5.05
N SER A 690 -14.82 16.21 -4.20
CA SER A 690 -13.86 15.80 -3.17
C SER A 690 -14.52 15.21 -1.91
N SER A 691 -15.80 15.46 -1.66
CA SER A 691 -16.54 14.99 -0.48
C SER A 691 -18.04 15.04 -0.70
N LEU A 692 -18.83 14.47 0.23
CA LEU A 692 -20.28 14.54 0.15
C LEU A 692 -20.80 16.00 0.19
N ASN A 693 -20.15 16.88 0.94
CA ASN A 693 -20.63 18.25 1.22
C ASN A 693 -19.95 19.34 0.34
N SER A 694 -19.18 18.93 -0.66
CA SER A 694 -18.51 19.80 -1.63
C SER A 694 -19.15 19.63 -3.01
N ASP A 695 -19.39 20.70 -3.76
CA ASP A 695 -19.90 20.58 -5.13
C ASP A 695 -18.85 19.97 -6.09
N ALA A 696 -19.16 19.78 -7.37
CA ALA A 696 -18.19 19.19 -8.30
C ALA A 696 -17.00 20.14 -8.58
N ILE A 697 -15.79 19.62 -8.40
CA ILE A 697 -14.51 20.31 -8.52
C ILE A 697 -13.70 19.92 -9.78
N SER A 698 -14.13 18.90 -10.51
CA SER A 698 -13.52 18.44 -11.76
C SER A 698 -14.57 17.82 -12.70
N PRO A 699 -14.48 17.97 -14.04
CA PRO A 699 -15.38 17.32 -14.97
C PRO A 699 -15.09 15.83 -15.19
N GLN A 700 -13.94 15.28 -14.76
CA GLN A 700 -13.51 13.90 -15.04
C GLN A 700 -12.75 13.26 -13.86
N PRO A 701 -12.79 11.92 -13.71
CA PRO A 701 -11.98 11.16 -12.78
C PRO A 701 -10.58 10.87 -13.38
N ILE A 702 -9.68 10.38 -12.54
CA ILE A 702 -8.25 10.59 -12.73
C ILE A 702 -7.49 9.31 -12.34
N TYR A 703 -6.45 8.98 -13.09
CA TYR A 703 -5.92 7.62 -13.19
C TYR A 703 -4.47 7.39 -12.78
N ILE A 704 -4.19 6.17 -12.26
CA ILE A 704 -3.04 5.82 -11.43
C ILE A 704 -2.34 4.46 -11.69
N THR A 705 -1.47 4.39 -12.71
CA THR A 705 -0.44 3.37 -13.11
C THR A 705 -0.81 1.85 -13.31
N ILE A 706 -0.23 1.20 -14.33
CA ILE A 706 -0.76 0.01 -15.08
C ILE A 706 0.19 -1.23 -15.16
N THR A 707 -0.37 -2.46 -15.20
CA THR A 707 -0.09 -3.47 -16.29
C THR A 707 -1.30 -4.42 -16.56
N MET A 708 -1.34 -5.15 -17.70
CA MET A 708 -2.56 -5.63 -18.44
C MET A 708 -2.92 -7.15 -18.26
N ASN A 709 -4.07 -7.76 -18.66
CA ASN A 709 -4.97 -7.68 -19.84
C ASN A 709 -6.41 -8.27 -19.61
N ASP A 710 -7.42 -7.90 -20.43
CA ASP A 710 -8.50 -8.79 -20.97
C ASP A 710 -9.06 -8.24 -22.32
N PRO A 711 -9.46 -9.05 -23.34
CA PRO A 711 -9.68 -8.60 -24.72
C PRO A 711 -11.16 -8.52 -25.21
N ASN A 712 -12.18 -8.70 -24.37
CA ASN A 712 -13.48 -9.24 -24.85
C ASN A 712 -14.59 -8.29 -25.33
N ASP A 713 -14.34 -6.98 -25.55
CA ASP A 713 -15.21 -6.09 -26.37
C ASP A 713 -16.69 -5.99 -25.92
N ASN A 714 -16.98 -6.29 -24.65
CA ASN A 714 -18.32 -6.33 -24.04
C ASN A 714 -18.49 -5.20 -23.01
N ARG A 715 -19.70 -4.63 -22.91
CA ARG A 715 -20.03 -3.70 -21.82
C ARG A 715 -20.15 -4.46 -20.50
N VAL A 716 -19.35 -4.06 -19.52
CA VAL A 716 -19.36 -4.60 -18.15
C VAL A 716 -19.71 -3.44 -17.20
N ALA A 717 -20.56 -3.70 -16.21
CA ALA A 717 -20.84 -2.72 -15.15
C ALA A 717 -19.62 -2.60 -14.23
N LEU A 718 -18.89 -1.48 -14.32
CA LEU A 718 -17.68 -1.23 -13.53
C LEU A 718 -17.97 -0.71 -12.13
N PHE A 719 -19.15 -0.10 -11.94
CA PHE A 719 -19.59 0.52 -10.71
C PHE A 719 -21.12 0.71 -10.74
N ALA A 720 -21.76 0.61 -9.58
CA ALA A 720 -23.15 0.98 -9.37
C ALA A 720 -23.32 1.46 -7.93
N SER A 721 -24.11 2.52 -7.72
CA SER A 721 -24.38 3.10 -6.42
C SER A 721 -25.74 3.80 -6.46
N ASN A 722 -26.35 3.99 -5.30
CA ASN A 722 -27.57 4.80 -5.18
C ASN A 722 -27.18 6.28 -5.08
N GLY A 723 -27.99 7.16 -5.67
CA GLY A 723 -27.80 8.59 -5.54
C GLY A 723 -28.20 9.07 -4.15
N VAL A 724 -27.30 9.80 -3.48
CA VAL A 724 -27.57 10.55 -2.26
C VAL A 724 -27.92 11.99 -2.66
N TYR A 725 -29.08 12.48 -2.22
CA TYR A 725 -29.47 13.87 -2.44
C TYR A 725 -28.63 14.82 -1.58
N ARG A 726 -28.35 16.00 -2.13
CA ARG A 726 -27.55 17.04 -1.48
C ARG A 726 -28.21 18.40 -1.64
N ASP A 727 -28.45 19.06 -0.52
CA ASP A 727 -29.10 20.38 -0.48
C ASP A 727 -28.08 21.49 -0.79
N GLY A 728 -28.55 22.51 -1.50
CA GLY A 728 -27.75 23.66 -1.95
C GLY A 728 -26.81 23.44 -3.13
N CYS A 729 -26.30 22.23 -3.37
CA CYS A 729 -25.31 21.94 -4.43
C CYS A 729 -25.85 22.16 -5.86
N SER A 730 -25.02 22.62 -6.80
CA SER A 730 -25.39 22.62 -8.22
C SER A 730 -25.45 21.20 -8.81
N TYR A 731 -24.55 20.31 -8.40
CA TYR A 731 -24.68 18.85 -8.65
C TYR A 731 -25.39 18.18 -7.46
N PHE A 732 -26.72 18.25 -7.44
CA PHE A 732 -27.57 17.84 -6.31
C PHE A 732 -27.68 16.32 -6.04
N LEU A 733 -27.06 15.46 -6.85
CA LEU A 733 -26.96 14.01 -6.62
C LEU A 733 -25.50 13.58 -6.53
N TYR A 734 -25.16 12.86 -5.45
CA TYR A 734 -23.86 12.24 -5.25
C TYR A 734 -23.97 10.71 -5.36
N PHE A 735 -23.07 10.12 -6.14
CA PHE A 735 -22.91 8.67 -6.25
C PHE A 735 -21.52 8.31 -5.69
N GLY A 736 -21.41 7.16 -5.02
CA GLY A 736 -20.23 6.80 -4.21
C GLY A 736 -18.88 6.76 -4.96
N ASN A 737 -17.81 6.47 -4.22
CA ASN A 737 -16.45 6.48 -4.78
C ASN A 737 -16.19 5.35 -5.79
N TRP A 738 -15.70 5.75 -6.96
CA TRP A 738 -15.18 4.85 -8.00
C TRP A 738 -13.78 5.31 -8.42
N ARG A 739 -12.89 4.37 -8.77
CA ARG A 739 -11.52 4.65 -9.21
C ARG A 739 -11.27 4.06 -10.60
N CYS A 740 -10.62 4.84 -11.45
CA CYS A 740 -10.20 4.45 -12.79
C CYS A 740 -9.17 3.31 -12.78
N GLN A 741 -9.25 2.39 -13.76
CA GLN A 741 -8.35 1.24 -13.87
C GLN A 741 -7.18 1.42 -14.84
N ARG A 742 -7.30 2.29 -15.85
CA ARG A 742 -6.21 2.67 -16.81
C ARG A 742 -6.33 4.15 -17.23
N PRO A 743 -5.28 4.80 -17.78
CA PRO A 743 -5.34 6.17 -18.23
C PRO A 743 -5.97 6.19 -19.61
N PHE A 744 -6.76 7.22 -19.88
CA PHE A 744 -7.53 7.36 -21.12
C PHE A 744 -8.51 6.21 -21.38
N ASP A 745 -8.84 5.41 -20.36
CA ASP A 745 -9.98 4.49 -20.42
C ASP A 745 -11.27 5.31 -20.52
N GLU A 746 -11.95 5.17 -21.66
CA GLU A 746 -13.27 5.74 -21.93
C GLU A 746 -14.37 4.85 -21.34
N PHE A 747 -15.22 5.44 -20.53
CA PHE A 747 -16.35 4.79 -19.87
C PHE A 747 -17.68 5.49 -20.18
N TYR A 748 -18.77 4.74 -20.07
CA TYR A 748 -20.13 5.27 -20.21
C TYR A 748 -20.76 5.35 -18.82
N ILE A 749 -21.34 6.50 -18.50
CA ILE A 749 -22.16 6.73 -17.30
C ILE A 749 -23.61 6.54 -17.71
N THR A 750 -24.35 5.67 -17.02
CA THR A 750 -25.81 5.56 -17.19
C THR A 750 -26.46 5.94 -15.86
N VAL A 751 -27.29 6.98 -15.86
CA VAL A 751 -28.05 7.41 -14.68
C VAL A 751 -29.51 7.04 -14.88
N TYR A 752 -30.10 6.45 -13.84
CA TYR A 752 -31.53 6.17 -13.73
C TYR A 752 -32.12 7.05 -12.63
N GLY A 753 -33.29 7.62 -12.88
CA GLY A 753 -34.04 8.40 -11.89
C GLY A 753 -35.55 8.24 -12.11
N MET A 754 -36.35 8.79 -11.21
CA MET A 754 -37.80 8.92 -11.40
C MET A 754 -38.16 10.39 -11.62
N ASP A 755 -39.08 10.65 -12.54
CA ASP A 755 -39.70 11.96 -12.71
C ASP A 755 -40.77 12.24 -11.65
N ASN A 756 -41.38 13.42 -11.70
CA ASN A 756 -42.42 13.85 -10.75
C ASN A 756 -43.71 13.04 -10.83
N ASP A 757 -43.94 12.31 -11.93
CA ASP A 757 -45.09 11.43 -12.15
C ASP A 757 -44.77 9.96 -11.77
N GLY A 758 -43.55 9.69 -11.30
CA GLY A 758 -43.07 8.38 -10.87
C GLY A 758 -42.59 7.46 -12.00
N ALA A 759 -42.44 7.98 -13.23
CA ALA A 759 -41.89 7.20 -14.34
C ALA A 759 -40.35 7.23 -14.34
N THR A 760 -39.74 6.09 -14.64
CA THR A 760 -38.27 5.97 -14.66
C THR A 760 -37.67 6.51 -15.95
N PHE A 761 -36.75 7.47 -15.84
CA PHE A 761 -35.94 7.97 -16.96
C PHE A 761 -34.52 7.38 -16.95
N GLN A 762 -33.87 7.41 -18.11
CA GLN A 762 -32.46 7.01 -18.30
C GLN A 762 -31.74 8.07 -19.13
N ARG A 763 -30.52 8.47 -18.74
CA ARG A 763 -29.62 9.31 -19.57
C ARG A 763 -28.20 8.75 -19.56
N VAL A 764 -27.44 8.98 -20.63
CA VAL A 764 -26.10 8.43 -20.85
C VAL A 764 -25.10 9.51 -21.26
N ALA A 765 -24.02 9.62 -20.48
CA ALA A 765 -22.87 10.47 -20.77
C ALA A 765 -21.59 9.64 -20.97
N THR A 766 -20.59 10.22 -21.62
CA THR A 766 -19.24 9.66 -21.74
C THR A 766 -18.26 10.36 -20.80
N GLY A 767 -17.35 9.58 -20.24
CA GLY A 767 -16.23 10.08 -19.44
C GLY A 767 -14.93 9.36 -19.79
N PHE A 768 -13.81 9.92 -19.36
CA PHE A 768 -12.51 9.26 -19.49
C PHE A 768 -11.65 9.48 -18.26
N CYS A 769 -10.73 8.57 -18.06
CA CYS A 769 -9.79 8.57 -16.96
C CYS A 769 -8.56 9.45 -17.26
N SER A 770 -8.53 10.70 -16.78
CA SER A 770 -7.43 11.63 -17.10
C SER A 770 -6.12 11.29 -16.37
N ALA A 771 -4.97 11.64 -16.96
CA ALA A 771 -3.64 11.31 -16.43
C ALA A 771 -2.95 12.47 -15.66
N LYS A 772 -3.52 13.67 -15.75
CA LYS A 772 -3.13 14.91 -15.03
C LYS A 772 -4.42 15.65 -14.70
N LEU A 773 -4.35 16.91 -14.27
CA LEU A 773 -5.48 17.81 -14.49
C LEU A 773 -5.10 19.03 -15.31
N PRO A 774 -6.12 19.63 -15.96
CA PRO A 774 -5.93 20.76 -16.85
C PRO A 774 -5.49 22.01 -16.07
N PRO A 775 -4.37 22.66 -16.43
CA PRO A 775 -3.80 23.81 -15.69
C PRO A 775 -4.57 25.16 -15.83
N VAL A 776 -4.41 26.10 -14.87
CA VAL A 776 -5.06 27.42 -14.68
C VAL A 776 -4.07 28.61 -14.37
N VAL A 777 -3.17 28.93 -15.31
CA VAL A 777 -1.98 29.87 -15.31
C VAL A 777 -2.03 31.31 -14.67
N PRO A 778 -0.96 31.73 -13.91
CA PRO A 778 -0.50 33.14 -13.72
C PRO A 778 1.05 33.34 -13.63
N PRO A 779 1.62 34.58 -13.57
CA PRO A 779 2.95 34.83 -14.20
C PRO A 779 4.29 34.99 -13.41
N ASN A 780 4.40 35.16 -12.07
CA ASN A 780 5.63 35.76 -11.45
C ASN A 780 6.17 35.12 -10.14
N GLY A 781 7.51 35.13 -9.95
CA GLY A 781 8.22 34.86 -8.66
C GLY A 781 9.70 34.42 -8.78
N CYS A 782 10.47 34.42 -7.67
CA CYS A 782 11.77 33.69 -7.57
C CYS A 782 11.53 32.17 -7.58
N LEU A 783 12.47 31.38 -8.08
CA LEU A 783 12.34 29.92 -8.24
C LEU A 783 13.33 29.15 -7.34
N ASN A 784 13.19 27.83 -7.29
CA ASN A 784 14.05 26.86 -6.61
C ASN A 784 14.48 27.23 -5.17
N GLY A 785 13.58 27.78 -4.37
CA GLY A 785 13.82 28.16 -2.97
C GLY A 785 14.73 29.38 -2.82
N GLY A 786 14.96 30.13 -3.90
CA GLY A 786 15.70 31.39 -3.87
C GLY A 786 14.95 32.49 -3.11
N VAL A 787 15.64 33.18 -2.21
CA VAL A 787 15.05 34.23 -1.35
C VAL A 787 15.35 35.61 -1.93
N ASP A 788 14.38 36.52 -1.92
CA ASP A 788 14.57 37.90 -2.40
C ASP A 788 15.67 38.64 -1.62
N GLY A 789 16.76 38.98 -2.32
CA GLY A 789 17.84 39.79 -1.76
C GLY A 789 17.50 41.30 -1.74
N PRO A 790 18.25 42.12 -0.97
CA PRO A 790 17.92 43.53 -0.71
C PRO A 790 17.80 44.46 -1.94
N ASN A 791 18.23 44.01 -3.12
CA ASN A 791 18.23 44.76 -4.38
C ASN A 791 17.39 44.09 -5.49
N GLY A 792 16.47 43.17 -5.16
CA GLY A 792 15.64 42.46 -6.15
C GLY A 792 16.41 41.38 -6.93
N THR A 793 17.35 40.72 -6.27
CA THR A 793 18.16 39.62 -6.82
C THR A 793 17.99 38.40 -5.94
N CYS A 794 17.52 37.27 -6.48
CA CYS A 794 17.29 36.06 -5.69
C CYS A 794 18.64 35.49 -5.16
N VAL A 795 18.71 35.18 -3.86
CA VAL A 795 19.82 34.52 -3.20
C VAL A 795 19.55 33.02 -3.23
N CYS A 796 20.37 32.27 -3.95
CA CYS A 796 20.10 30.85 -4.21
C CYS A 796 20.57 29.93 -3.09
N PRO A 797 19.78 28.89 -2.75
CA PRO A 797 20.24 27.83 -1.87
C PRO A 797 21.38 27.02 -2.53
N PRO A 798 22.12 26.20 -1.74
CA PRO A 798 23.17 25.34 -2.26
C PRO A 798 22.71 24.51 -3.47
N TYR A 799 23.62 24.34 -4.43
CA TYR A 799 23.38 23.62 -5.68
C TYR A 799 22.36 24.25 -6.65
N PHE A 800 21.95 25.51 -6.43
CA PHE A 800 21.20 26.31 -7.41
C PHE A 800 21.91 27.63 -7.73
N SER A 801 21.61 28.20 -8.90
CA SER A 801 22.26 29.38 -9.46
C SER A 801 21.38 30.08 -10.50
N GLY A 802 21.78 31.30 -10.91
CA GLY A 802 21.03 32.11 -11.88
C GLY A 802 20.18 33.23 -11.23
N PRO A 803 19.73 34.23 -12.02
CA PRO A 803 19.08 35.43 -11.48
C PRO A 803 17.74 35.21 -10.78
N LEU A 804 17.04 34.11 -11.11
CA LEU A 804 15.84 33.63 -10.40
C LEU A 804 16.08 32.26 -9.74
N CYS A 805 17.34 31.87 -9.54
CA CYS A 805 17.76 30.54 -9.08
C CYS A 805 17.29 29.37 -9.96
N GLN A 806 17.00 29.63 -11.23
CA GLN A 806 16.45 28.67 -12.18
C GLN A 806 17.41 27.53 -12.60
N THR A 807 18.71 27.63 -12.31
CA THR A 807 19.76 26.73 -12.84
C THR A 807 20.36 25.85 -11.75
N ILE A 808 20.02 24.56 -11.76
CA ILE A 808 20.58 23.53 -10.88
C ILE A 808 22.06 23.21 -11.18
N GLN A 809 22.84 22.84 -10.16
CA GLN A 809 24.23 22.40 -10.26
C GLN A 809 24.38 20.95 -9.78
N CYS A 810 25.03 20.12 -10.61
CA CYS A 810 25.16 18.68 -10.39
C CYS A 810 26.57 18.31 -9.91
N LEU A 811 26.66 17.41 -8.93
CA LEU A 811 27.93 16.88 -8.41
C LEU A 811 28.28 15.55 -9.09
N ASN A 812 29.47 15.02 -8.77
CA ASN A 812 29.97 13.71 -9.19
C ASN A 812 29.88 13.39 -10.70
N GLY A 813 29.82 14.42 -11.56
CA GLY A 813 29.72 14.27 -13.02
C GLY A 813 28.29 14.18 -13.57
N GLY A 814 27.27 14.49 -12.77
CA GLY A 814 25.89 14.55 -13.23
C GLY A 814 25.63 15.67 -14.25
N THR A 815 24.63 15.49 -15.12
CA THR A 815 24.27 16.45 -16.17
C THR A 815 22.92 17.12 -15.88
N PRO A 816 22.83 18.47 -15.82
CA PRO A 816 21.58 19.16 -15.52
C PRO A 816 20.58 19.09 -16.69
N THR A 817 19.34 18.69 -16.42
CA THR A 817 18.24 18.62 -17.41
C THR A 817 16.92 18.97 -16.72
N SER A 818 16.13 19.90 -17.27
CA SER A 818 14.76 20.23 -16.82
C SER A 818 14.54 20.36 -15.30
N GLY A 819 15.51 20.92 -14.56
CA GLY A 819 15.41 21.16 -13.11
C GLY A 819 15.97 20.06 -12.20
N PHE A 820 16.48 18.95 -12.75
CA PHE A 820 17.13 17.86 -11.99
C PHE A 820 18.50 17.50 -12.58
N CYS A 821 19.27 16.67 -11.87
CA CYS A 821 20.57 16.17 -12.31
C CYS A 821 20.47 14.70 -12.74
N PHE A 822 20.90 14.41 -13.97
CA PHE A 822 21.03 13.03 -14.43
C PHE A 822 22.35 12.43 -13.94
N CYS A 823 22.27 11.46 -13.04
CA CYS A 823 23.44 10.94 -12.31
C CYS A 823 24.15 9.78 -13.02
N PRO A 824 25.50 9.74 -13.01
CA PRO A 824 26.24 8.63 -13.57
C PRO A 824 26.12 7.37 -12.68
N PRO A 825 26.24 6.16 -13.25
CA PRO A 825 26.07 4.90 -12.52
C PRO A 825 26.91 4.82 -11.25
N GLY A 826 26.26 4.43 -10.14
CA GLY A 826 26.88 4.31 -8.82
C GLY A 826 26.65 5.53 -7.93
N PHE A 827 26.12 6.62 -8.49
CA PHE A 827 25.67 7.80 -7.75
C PHE A 827 24.15 8.03 -7.90
N THR A 828 23.55 8.66 -6.89
CA THR A 828 22.11 8.87 -6.73
C THR A 828 21.84 10.13 -5.88
N SER A 829 20.58 10.45 -5.59
CA SER A 829 20.08 11.74 -5.08
C SER A 829 20.07 12.89 -6.10
N GLN A 830 19.36 13.97 -5.76
CA GLN A 830 19.03 15.11 -6.62
C GLN A 830 20.23 15.83 -7.22
N PHE A 831 21.38 15.86 -6.53
CA PHE A 831 22.62 16.47 -7.02
C PHE A 831 23.70 15.43 -7.28
N CYS A 832 23.34 14.14 -7.31
CA CYS A 832 24.24 12.98 -7.49
C CYS A 832 25.26 12.79 -6.36
N GLU A 833 24.96 13.22 -5.14
CA GLU A 833 25.87 13.25 -4.00
C GLU A 833 25.98 11.92 -3.22
N LEU A 834 25.02 11.00 -3.35
CA LEU A 834 24.98 9.72 -2.63
C LEU A 834 25.48 8.54 -3.49
N THR A 835 25.97 7.46 -2.90
CA THR A 835 26.44 6.25 -3.63
C THR A 835 25.54 5.04 -3.43
N MET A 836 25.34 4.23 -4.48
CA MET A 836 24.45 3.04 -4.47
C MET A 836 25.11 1.74 -4.92
N CYS A 837 24.54 0.60 -4.50
CA CYS A 837 24.95 -0.75 -4.92
C CYS A 837 24.18 -1.25 -6.16
N PHE A 838 24.77 -2.19 -6.91
CA PHE A 838 24.26 -2.63 -8.22
C PHE A 838 23.57 -4.01 -8.24
N GLN A 839 23.68 -4.83 -7.19
CA GLN A 839 23.08 -6.17 -7.10
C GLN A 839 22.68 -6.51 -5.66
N ILE A 840 21.66 -7.37 -5.52
CA ILE A 840 21.15 -7.91 -4.24
C ILE A 840 21.37 -9.42 -4.25
N ASN A 841 21.69 -10.02 -3.10
CA ASN A 841 21.91 -11.45 -2.96
C ASN A 841 20.58 -12.21 -2.72
N GLN A 842 20.34 -13.32 -3.40
CA GLN A 842 19.05 -14.05 -3.41
C GLN A 842 19.05 -15.37 -2.60
N GLU A 843 20.02 -15.62 -1.73
CA GLU A 843 20.06 -16.87 -0.95
C GLU A 843 19.19 -16.86 0.34
N ASP A 844 18.13 -17.67 0.28
CA ASP A 844 17.31 -18.26 1.37
C ASP A 844 16.55 -17.39 2.41
N PRO A 845 15.33 -17.82 2.80
CA PRO A 845 14.60 -17.24 3.93
C PRO A 845 15.07 -17.77 5.30
N PHE A 846 15.09 -16.89 6.31
CA PHE A 846 15.53 -17.16 7.69
C PHE A 846 14.56 -18.02 8.54
N SER A 847 14.01 -19.10 8.00
CA SER A 847 13.11 -20.02 8.72
C SER A 847 13.86 -20.88 9.77
N PRO A 848 13.31 -21.12 10.99
CA PRO A 848 13.89 -22.02 11.99
C PRO A 848 13.58 -23.51 11.74
N ASN A 849 12.77 -23.82 10.72
CA ASN A 849 12.29 -25.17 10.42
C ASN A 849 13.23 -25.92 9.46
N GLU A 850 12.86 -27.17 9.14
CA GLU A 850 13.49 -28.01 8.11
C GLU A 850 14.98 -28.30 8.38
N ARG A 851 15.29 -28.62 9.64
CA ARG A 851 16.62 -28.95 10.13
C ARG A 851 16.88 -30.46 10.17
N SER A 852 18.14 -30.83 10.01
CA SER A 852 18.67 -32.17 10.24
C SER A 852 19.22 -32.30 11.67
N LEU A 853 18.89 -33.40 12.34
CA LEU A 853 19.44 -33.78 13.64
C LEU A 853 20.37 -34.99 13.48
N THR A 854 21.65 -34.81 13.80
CA THR A 854 22.70 -35.80 13.54
C THR A 854 23.39 -36.21 14.83
N TYR A 855 23.30 -37.48 15.22
CA TYR A 855 24.04 -38.05 16.36
C TYR A 855 25.24 -38.86 15.85
N ILE A 856 26.44 -38.52 16.34
CA ILE A 856 27.71 -39.16 16.00
C ILE A 856 28.31 -39.72 17.29
N ILE A 857 28.31 -41.04 17.47
CA ILE A 857 28.54 -41.67 18.77
C ILE A 857 29.77 -42.58 18.76
N HIS A 858 30.69 -42.36 19.70
CA HIS A 858 31.86 -43.22 19.88
C HIS A 858 31.45 -44.64 20.33
N ASP A 859 31.69 -45.64 19.48
CA ASP A 859 31.45 -47.05 19.76
C ASP A 859 32.64 -47.65 20.54
N SER A 860 32.50 -47.64 21.86
CA SER A 860 33.46 -48.17 22.82
C SER A 860 32.72 -48.82 23.98
N LEU A 861 33.33 -49.83 24.62
CA LEU A 861 32.84 -50.44 25.86
C LEU A 861 32.59 -49.39 26.95
N ARG A 862 33.39 -48.31 26.97
CA ARG A 862 33.24 -47.18 27.90
C ARG A 862 31.93 -46.41 27.69
N MET A 863 31.43 -46.36 26.46
CA MET A 863 30.25 -45.55 26.08
C MET A 863 28.92 -46.31 26.22
N ARG A 864 28.94 -47.61 26.58
CA ARG A 864 27.74 -48.46 26.64
C ARG A 864 26.61 -47.89 27.52
N ALA A 865 26.96 -47.35 28.68
CA ALA A 865 25.97 -46.76 29.60
C ALA A 865 25.28 -45.53 28.98
N LEU A 866 26.02 -44.71 28.25
CA LEU A 866 25.48 -43.57 27.50
C LEU A 866 24.58 -44.03 26.35
N ILE A 867 25.05 -44.98 25.53
CA ILE A 867 24.26 -45.52 24.39
C ILE A 867 22.92 -46.09 24.90
N GLN A 868 22.93 -46.78 26.03
CA GLN A 868 21.70 -47.26 26.68
C GLN A 868 20.80 -46.11 27.16
N GLY A 869 21.35 -45.07 27.79
CA GLY A 869 20.57 -43.91 28.24
C GLY A 869 19.97 -43.10 27.08
N LEU A 870 20.71 -42.91 25.98
CA LEU A 870 20.22 -42.26 24.76
C LEU A 870 19.09 -43.08 24.14
N GLN A 871 19.25 -44.40 24.01
CA GLN A 871 18.21 -45.29 23.48
C GLN A 871 16.92 -45.24 24.32
N GLN A 872 17.03 -45.19 25.65
CA GLN A 872 15.89 -45.12 26.57
C GLN A 872 15.13 -43.79 26.49
N THR A 873 15.80 -42.67 26.19
CA THR A 873 15.22 -41.32 26.17
C THR A 873 14.90 -40.82 24.75
N ALA A 874 15.41 -41.48 23.70
CA ALA A 874 15.22 -41.04 22.31
C ALA A 874 13.75 -40.97 21.87
N ALA A 875 12.89 -41.88 22.35
CA ALA A 875 11.45 -41.84 22.04
C ALA A 875 10.76 -40.60 22.65
N GLN A 876 11.18 -40.19 23.86
CA GLN A 876 10.67 -38.96 24.49
C GLN A 876 11.17 -37.72 23.76
N LEU A 877 12.44 -37.70 23.32
CA LEU A 877 13.01 -36.62 22.51
C LEU A 877 12.27 -36.46 21.19
N THR A 878 12.14 -37.53 20.39
CA THR A 878 11.48 -37.44 19.08
C THR A 878 10.00 -37.13 19.20
N GLN A 879 9.31 -37.66 20.22
CA GLN A 879 7.93 -37.30 20.52
C GLN A 879 7.80 -35.81 20.89
N SER A 880 8.67 -35.29 21.75
CA SER A 880 8.65 -33.86 22.15
C SER A 880 8.85 -32.95 20.94
N ILE A 881 9.83 -33.25 20.10
CA ILE A 881 10.08 -32.54 18.83
C ILE A 881 8.85 -32.59 17.93
N SER A 882 8.31 -33.79 17.65
CA SER A 882 7.18 -33.96 16.72
C SER A 882 5.87 -33.38 17.23
N GLN A 883 5.65 -33.31 18.54
CA GLN A 883 4.42 -32.75 19.12
C GLN A 883 4.48 -31.23 19.26
N GLN A 884 5.62 -30.67 19.71
CA GLN A 884 5.77 -29.23 19.93
C GLN A 884 6.08 -28.49 18.62
N HIS A 885 6.99 -29.04 17.80
CA HIS A 885 7.53 -28.39 16.60
C HIS A 885 7.62 -29.37 15.41
N PRO A 886 6.48 -29.82 14.85
CA PRO A 886 6.43 -30.88 13.81
C PRO A 886 7.17 -30.56 12.50
N ARG A 887 7.58 -29.30 12.28
CA ARG A 887 8.38 -28.87 11.12
C ARG A 887 9.85 -28.57 11.46
N TRP A 888 10.26 -28.65 12.72
CA TRP A 888 11.63 -28.30 13.11
C TRP A 888 12.66 -29.29 12.57
N ILE A 889 12.55 -30.57 12.96
CA ILE A 889 13.45 -31.62 12.46
C ILE A 889 12.72 -32.46 11.41
N ASN A 890 13.17 -32.41 10.16
CA ASN A 890 12.64 -33.20 9.05
C ASN A 890 13.55 -34.36 8.62
N PHE A 891 14.79 -34.42 9.13
CA PHE A 891 15.76 -35.46 8.79
C PHE A 891 16.61 -35.86 10.00
N TYR A 892 16.81 -37.17 10.19
CA TYR A 892 17.53 -37.76 11.31
C TYR A 892 18.67 -38.63 10.82
N GLN A 893 19.85 -38.43 11.39
CA GLN A 893 21.06 -39.22 11.11
C GLN A 893 21.64 -39.83 12.39
N LEU A 894 22.06 -41.09 12.32
CA LEU A 894 22.79 -41.77 13.39
C LEU A 894 24.01 -42.49 12.82
N ILE A 895 25.18 -42.13 13.33
CA ILE A 895 26.47 -42.67 12.91
C ILE A 895 27.27 -43.05 14.17
N SER A 896 27.97 -44.18 14.16
CA SER A 896 28.96 -44.51 15.19
C SER A 896 30.38 -44.45 14.64
N PHE A 897 31.38 -44.23 15.51
CA PHE A 897 32.79 -44.19 15.12
C PHE A 897 33.70 -44.77 16.19
N ASN A 898 34.92 -45.17 15.81
CA ASN A 898 35.97 -45.60 16.72
C ASN A 898 37.36 -45.21 16.15
N ASP A 899 38.41 -45.92 16.54
CA ASP A 899 39.80 -45.76 16.09
C ASP A 899 40.11 -46.46 14.73
N GLN A 900 39.12 -47.13 14.13
CA GLN A 900 39.25 -47.90 12.89
C GLN A 900 38.32 -47.40 11.77
N GLY A 901 37.40 -46.46 12.06
CA GLY A 901 36.46 -45.89 11.08
C GLY A 901 35.09 -45.56 11.68
N TYR A 902 34.06 -45.51 10.82
CA TYR A 902 32.67 -45.21 11.20
C TYR A 902 31.65 -46.17 10.55
N LYS A 903 30.43 -46.20 11.09
CA LYS A 903 29.28 -46.98 10.61
C LYS A 903 27.99 -46.17 10.72
N VAL A 904 27.22 -46.10 9.65
CA VAL A 904 25.90 -45.46 9.61
C VAL A 904 24.82 -46.46 10.06
N TYR A 905 23.88 -46.02 10.91
CA TYR A 905 22.75 -46.81 11.40
C TYR A 905 21.40 -46.27 10.92
N THR A 906 21.28 -44.95 10.77
CA THR A 906 20.06 -44.29 10.29
C THR A 906 20.41 -43.10 9.40
N GLU A 907 19.72 -43.01 8.26
CA GLU A 907 19.49 -41.76 7.52
C GLU A 907 18.02 -41.80 7.07
N SER A 908 17.13 -41.05 7.73
CA SER A 908 15.69 -41.12 7.47
C SER A 908 14.97 -39.84 7.87
N ALA A 909 13.88 -39.52 7.18
CA ALA A 909 12.92 -38.52 7.63
C ALA A 909 12.03 -39.02 8.80
N SER A 910 12.02 -40.33 9.08
CA SER A 910 11.20 -40.91 10.14
C SER A 910 11.89 -40.90 11.50
N PRO A 911 11.29 -40.29 12.54
CA PRO A 911 11.82 -40.34 13.90
C PRO A 911 11.83 -41.77 14.50
N SER A 912 10.99 -42.69 14.00
CA SER A 912 11.00 -44.10 14.45
C SER A 912 12.31 -44.79 14.10
N ASP A 913 12.87 -44.48 12.94
CA ASP A 913 14.05 -45.16 12.39
C ASP A 913 15.32 -44.71 13.13
N PHE A 914 15.31 -43.49 13.66
CA PHE A 914 16.34 -42.97 14.56
C PHE A 914 16.32 -43.67 15.92
N VAL A 915 15.14 -43.87 16.51
CA VAL A 915 14.97 -44.63 17.76
C VAL A 915 15.37 -46.11 17.56
N ALA A 916 14.99 -46.71 16.43
CA ALA A 916 15.39 -48.07 16.07
C ALA A 916 16.90 -48.19 15.83
N GLY A 917 17.53 -47.20 15.19
CA GLY A 917 18.97 -47.13 14.97
C GLY A 917 19.77 -47.11 16.28
N LEU A 918 19.32 -46.36 17.29
CA LEU A 918 19.93 -46.37 18.63
C LEU A 918 19.79 -47.75 19.31
N GLY A 919 18.68 -48.45 19.07
CA GLY A 919 18.49 -49.83 19.48
C GLY A 919 19.49 -50.81 18.83
N ALA A 920 19.73 -50.65 17.53
CA ALA A 920 20.71 -51.45 16.78
C ALA A 920 22.15 -51.17 17.24
N LEU A 921 22.53 -49.90 17.41
CA LEU A 921 23.83 -49.50 17.95
C LEU A 921 24.04 -50.06 19.37
N LEU A 922 23.02 -50.07 20.23
CA LEU A 922 23.11 -50.68 21.56
C LEU A 922 23.29 -52.21 21.50
N ALA A 923 22.68 -52.88 20.52
CA ALA A 923 22.83 -54.33 20.34
C ALA A 923 24.26 -54.69 19.90
N ASP A 924 24.82 -53.95 18.94
CA ASP A 924 26.21 -54.12 18.49
C ASP A 924 27.20 -53.77 19.61
N ASN A 925 27.03 -52.62 20.26
CA ASN A 925 27.92 -52.17 21.34
C ASN A 925 27.91 -53.13 22.54
N LYS A 926 26.82 -53.87 22.82
CA LYS A 926 26.79 -54.92 23.86
C LYS A 926 27.82 -56.03 23.62
N GLN A 927 28.18 -56.31 22.36
CA GLN A 927 29.22 -57.29 22.00
C GLN A 927 30.61 -56.66 21.91
N ASN A 928 30.71 -55.33 21.84
CA ASN A 928 31.99 -54.62 21.74
C ASN A 928 32.79 -54.73 23.06
N ILE A 929 34.05 -55.18 22.97
CA ILE A 929 35.00 -55.26 24.09
C ILE A 929 36.12 -54.22 23.99
N SER A 930 36.16 -53.42 22.92
CA SER A 930 37.16 -52.39 22.70
C SER A 930 37.00 -51.25 23.72
N VAL A 931 38.13 -50.80 24.27
CA VAL A 931 38.22 -49.60 25.11
C VAL A 931 38.94 -48.47 24.36
N SER A 932 38.82 -48.45 23.03
CA SER A 932 39.37 -47.41 22.17
C SER A 932 39.00 -46.02 22.68
N CYS A 933 39.94 -45.10 22.54
CA CYS A 933 39.80 -43.71 22.98
C CYS A 933 40.83 -42.76 22.35
N ARG A 934 41.99 -43.23 21.87
CA ARG A 934 42.98 -42.40 21.15
C ARG A 934 42.79 -42.56 19.64
N ASN A 935 43.22 -41.54 18.89
CA ASN A 935 43.18 -41.52 17.43
C ASN A 935 41.79 -41.85 16.84
N LEU A 936 40.72 -41.31 17.44
CA LEU A 936 39.36 -41.59 16.99
C LEU A 936 39.04 -40.88 15.67
N SER A 937 38.50 -41.61 14.70
CA SER A 937 38.12 -41.13 13.36
C SER A 937 36.79 -40.36 13.39
N MET A 938 36.73 -39.28 14.17
CA MET A 938 35.49 -38.50 14.36
C MET A 938 35.21 -37.44 13.29
N PHE A 939 36.22 -36.95 12.56
CA PHE A 939 36.00 -35.93 11.53
C PHE A 939 35.43 -36.50 10.22
N GLU A 940 35.75 -37.75 9.88
CA GLU A 940 35.18 -38.46 8.73
C GLU A 940 33.65 -38.59 8.79
N PRO A 941 33.01 -39.09 9.88
CA PRO A 941 31.56 -39.16 9.98
C PRO A 941 30.89 -37.79 10.09
N ILE A 942 31.56 -36.75 10.62
CA ILE A 942 31.04 -35.37 10.60
C ILE A 942 31.02 -34.86 9.15
N ASN A 943 32.13 -35.00 8.41
CA ASN A 943 32.23 -34.61 7.00
C ASN A 943 31.21 -35.39 6.14
N TYR A 944 31.03 -36.69 6.40
CA TYR A 944 30.00 -37.51 5.74
C TYR A 944 28.58 -37.00 6.03
N ALA A 945 28.23 -36.76 7.30
CA ALA A 945 26.91 -36.26 7.68
C ALA A 945 26.57 -34.94 6.97
N LEU A 946 27.52 -34.00 6.96
CA LEU A 946 27.43 -32.71 6.26
C LEU A 946 27.39 -32.82 4.73
N SER A 947 27.80 -33.96 4.17
CA SER A 947 27.79 -34.22 2.72
C SER A 947 26.51 -34.90 2.24
N SER A 948 25.59 -35.25 3.14
CA SER A 948 24.30 -35.85 2.77
C SER A 948 23.45 -34.81 2.02
N LEU A 949 22.75 -35.23 0.95
CA LEU A 949 21.84 -34.37 0.18
C LEU A 949 20.70 -33.78 1.05
N HIS A 950 20.46 -34.38 2.22
CA HIS A 950 19.43 -33.99 3.18
C HIS A 950 20.02 -33.33 4.45
N ALA A 951 21.32 -32.99 4.45
CA ALA A 951 21.91 -32.14 5.46
C ALA A 951 21.37 -30.71 5.31
N SER A 952 20.62 -30.25 6.31
CA SER A 952 19.96 -28.94 6.25
C SER A 952 20.93 -27.78 6.49
N ARG A 953 20.60 -26.60 5.96
CA ARG A 953 21.18 -25.35 6.48
C ARG A 953 20.76 -25.11 7.94
N ASN A 954 21.72 -24.77 8.80
CA ASN A 954 21.64 -24.62 10.25
C ASN A 954 21.17 -25.90 10.99
N GLY A 955 21.62 -27.08 10.54
CA GLY A 955 21.39 -28.35 11.24
C GLY A 955 22.11 -28.42 12.59
N HIS A 956 21.81 -29.47 13.37
CA HIS A 956 22.45 -29.71 14.68
C HIS A 956 23.15 -31.07 14.71
N VAL A 957 24.48 -31.04 14.87
CA VAL A 957 25.33 -32.24 15.04
C VAL A 957 25.72 -32.37 16.52
N PHE A 958 25.61 -33.58 17.06
CA PHE A 958 26.02 -33.94 18.41
C PHE A 958 27.03 -35.09 18.38
N VAL A 959 28.27 -34.81 18.79
CA VAL A 959 29.40 -35.74 18.76
C VAL A 959 29.71 -36.23 20.16
N PHE A 960 29.37 -37.48 20.47
CA PHE A 960 29.58 -38.10 21.78
C PHE A 960 30.88 -38.89 21.80
N THR A 961 31.79 -38.55 22.72
CA THR A 961 33.14 -39.14 22.82
C THR A 961 33.57 -39.38 24.27
N CYS A 962 34.58 -40.23 24.46
CA CYS A 962 35.33 -40.37 25.73
C CYS A 962 36.85 -40.26 25.51
N GLY A 963 37.26 -39.63 24.39
CA GLY A 963 38.59 -39.80 23.82
C GLY A 963 39.07 -38.66 22.93
N GLN A 964 40.30 -38.81 22.46
CA GLN A 964 41.08 -37.88 21.63
C GLN A 964 40.85 -38.15 20.14
N ALA A 965 40.73 -37.09 19.34
CA ALA A 965 40.56 -37.17 17.89
C ALA A 965 41.86 -37.56 17.16
N ALA A 966 41.75 -38.26 16.05
CA ALA A 966 42.81 -38.31 15.04
C ALA A 966 42.85 -36.98 14.27
N MET A 967 44.00 -36.30 14.26
CA MET A 967 44.16 -35.04 13.52
C MET A 967 44.33 -35.29 12.02
N ASN A 968 43.26 -35.09 11.24
CA ASN A 968 43.30 -35.08 9.77
C ASN A 968 42.92 -33.67 9.25
N TYR A 969 43.93 -32.85 8.97
CA TYR A 969 43.74 -31.46 8.56
C TYR A 969 42.98 -31.28 7.25
N GLU A 970 43.06 -32.26 6.32
CA GLU A 970 42.36 -32.22 5.03
C GLU A 970 40.85 -32.41 5.23
N THR A 971 40.46 -33.47 5.94
CA THR A 971 39.05 -33.69 6.30
C THR A 971 38.47 -32.59 7.18
N ILE A 972 39.28 -32.00 8.08
CA ILE A 972 38.88 -30.86 8.90
C ILE A 972 38.63 -29.62 8.02
N ALA A 973 39.44 -29.37 6.99
CA ALA A 973 39.24 -28.25 6.06
C ALA A 973 37.96 -28.42 5.24
N GLU A 974 37.74 -29.58 4.60
CA GLU A 974 36.50 -29.88 3.87
C GLU A 974 35.25 -29.75 4.74
N MET A 975 35.34 -30.21 5.98
CA MET A 975 34.28 -30.09 6.98
C MET A 975 33.99 -28.61 7.26
N PHE A 976 35.01 -27.76 7.42
CA PHE A 976 34.81 -26.33 7.66
C PHE A 976 34.19 -25.58 6.47
N ASP A 977 34.55 -25.93 5.23
CA ASP A 977 33.92 -25.33 4.05
C ASP A 977 32.41 -25.67 4.01
N LYS A 978 32.06 -26.95 4.23
CA LYS A 978 30.65 -27.38 4.31
C LYS A 978 29.90 -26.78 5.51
N VAL A 979 30.56 -26.60 6.64
CA VAL A 979 29.99 -25.89 7.81
C VAL A 979 29.80 -24.40 7.53
N TYR A 980 30.67 -23.77 6.73
CA TYR A 980 30.54 -22.37 6.35
C TYR A 980 29.31 -22.15 5.45
N GLU A 981 29.10 -23.02 4.45
CA GLU A 981 27.93 -23.00 3.57
C GLU A 981 26.64 -23.36 4.31
N SER A 982 26.65 -24.49 5.03
CA SER A 982 25.48 -25.00 5.75
C SER A 982 25.18 -24.25 7.05
N ARG A 983 26.12 -23.55 7.68
CA ARG A 983 25.99 -22.95 9.03
C ARG A 983 25.58 -23.94 10.13
N THR A 984 25.94 -25.21 9.98
CA THR A 984 25.60 -26.29 10.92
C THR A 984 26.31 -26.12 12.26
N GLN A 985 25.57 -26.24 13.37
CA GLN A 985 26.13 -26.23 14.73
C GLN A 985 26.71 -27.61 15.08
N ILE A 986 27.96 -27.65 15.57
CA ILE A 986 28.60 -28.89 16.00
C ILE A 986 28.84 -28.85 17.51
N ASN A 987 28.15 -29.72 18.23
CA ASN A 987 28.25 -29.87 19.68
C ASN A 987 29.11 -31.10 20.01
N PHE A 988 30.00 -30.98 21.00
CA PHE A 988 30.82 -32.08 21.50
C PHE A 988 30.44 -32.46 22.92
N ILE A 989 30.25 -33.75 23.17
CA ILE A 989 29.93 -34.31 24.49
C ILE A 989 31.10 -35.21 24.90
N GLN A 990 32.00 -34.66 25.72
CA GLN A 990 33.20 -35.35 26.21
C GLN A 990 32.90 -35.99 27.57
N THR A 991 32.92 -37.31 27.64
CA THR A 991 32.45 -38.04 28.82
C THR A 991 33.51 -38.40 29.85
N ASP A 992 34.78 -38.11 29.57
CA ASP A 992 35.91 -38.35 30.47
C ASP A 992 36.59 -37.02 30.87
N SER A 993 36.85 -36.84 32.17
CA SER A 993 37.64 -35.71 32.73
C SER A 993 39.10 -35.67 32.25
N ARG A 994 39.62 -36.83 31.88
CA ARG A 994 40.99 -37.04 31.38
C ARG A 994 40.94 -38.04 30.24
N PRO A 995 40.45 -37.64 29.05
CA PRO A 995 40.26 -38.55 27.93
C PRO A 995 41.58 -39.29 27.65
N CYS A 996 41.58 -40.62 27.78
CA CYS A 996 42.78 -41.46 27.66
C CYS A 996 43.95 -41.13 28.62
N GLY A 997 43.67 -40.54 29.78
CA GLY A 997 44.67 -40.03 30.71
C GLY A 997 45.37 -38.75 30.24
N LEU A 998 44.92 -38.13 29.15
CA LEU A 998 45.47 -36.87 28.63
C LEU A 998 44.88 -35.67 29.36
N HIS A 999 45.57 -34.54 29.26
CA HIS A 999 45.08 -33.24 29.69
C HIS A 999 44.19 -32.62 28.61
N MET A 1000 43.21 -31.80 29.01
CA MET A 1000 42.30 -31.13 28.05
C MET A 1000 43.01 -30.19 27.05
N ASN A 1001 44.26 -29.80 27.31
CA ASN A 1001 45.07 -28.99 26.40
C ASN A 1001 45.87 -29.82 25.36
N ASP A 1002 45.70 -31.14 25.31
CA ASP A 1002 46.19 -31.97 24.19
C ASP A 1002 45.53 -31.52 22.88
N SER A 1003 46.28 -31.42 21.79
CA SER A 1003 45.77 -30.87 20.52
C SER A 1003 44.56 -31.63 19.96
N GLY A 1004 44.50 -32.95 20.13
CA GLY A 1004 43.38 -33.79 19.68
C GLY A 1004 42.13 -33.71 20.57
N ILE A 1005 42.21 -32.99 21.70
CA ILE A 1005 41.08 -32.61 22.56
C ILE A 1005 40.78 -31.11 22.41
N GLY A 1006 41.82 -30.27 22.28
CA GLY A 1006 41.72 -28.84 22.00
C GLY A 1006 40.86 -28.54 20.79
N ILE A 1007 41.08 -29.25 19.68
CA ILE A 1007 40.25 -29.11 18.47
C ILE A 1007 38.77 -29.44 18.69
N GLN A 1008 38.45 -30.35 19.63
CA GLN A 1008 37.06 -30.69 20.00
C GLN A 1008 36.39 -29.57 20.81
N MET A 1009 37.18 -28.72 21.48
CA MET A 1009 36.69 -27.51 22.14
C MET A 1009 36.61 -26.33 21.15
N GLU A 1010 37.54 -26.23 20.19
CA GLU A 1010 37.59 -25.16 19.19
C GLU A 1010 36.46 -25.25 18.15
N ILE A 1011 36.10 -26.46 17.69
CA ILE A 1011 35.02 -26.63 16.67
C ILE A 1011 33.66 -26.08 17.16
N PRO A 1012 33.17 -26.40 18.37
CA PRO A 1012 32.00 -25.76 18.95
C PRO A 1012 32.06 -24.22 18.92
N LEU A 1013 33.16 -23.64 19.38
CA LEU A 1013 33.39 -22.18 19.43
C LEU A 1013 33.37 -21.49 18.05
N LEU A 1014 33.69 -22.25 16.99
CA LEU A 1014 33.68 -21.77 15.60
C LEU A 1014 32.32 -21.97 14.92
N THR A 1015 31.55 -22.97 15.33
CA THR A 1015 30.24 -23.33 14.75
C THR A 1015 29.04 -22.80 15.52
N GLY A 1016 29.25 -22.21 16.70
CA GLY A 1016 28.18 -21.80 17.61
C GLY A 1016 27.55 -22.97 18.39
N GLY A 1017 28.16 -24.15 18.37
CA GLY A 1017 27.82 -25.28 19.24
C GLY A 1017 28.50 -25.18 20.60
N GLN A 1018 28.31 -26.20 21.44
CA GLN A 1018 28.84 -26.27 22.80
C GLN A 1018 29.74 -27.49 23.04
N PHE A 1019 30.73 -27.36 23.92
CA PHE A 1019 31.56 -28.46 24.43
C PHE A 1019 31.12 -28.82 25.85
N PHE A 1020 30.51 -29.98 26.04
CA PHE A 1020 29.98 -30.47 27.30
C PHE A 1020 30.90 -31.55 27.91
N PRO A 1021 31.66 -31.27 28.99
CA PRO A 1021 32.25 -32.30 29.81
C PRO A 1021 31.18 -32.84 30.78
N VAL A 1022 30.66 -34.04 30.53
CA VAL A 1022 29.60 -34.64 31.36
C VAL A 1022 29.80 -36.15 31.51
N SER A 1023 29.80 -36.67 32.74
CA SER A 1023 30.07 -38.09 32.99
C SER A 1023 29.13 -39.01 32.20
N THR A 1024 29.65 -40.15 31.77
CA THR A 1024 28.98 -41.06 30.82
C THR A 1024 27.53 -41.43 31.20
N ILE A 1025 27.23 -41.54 32.50
CA ILE A 1025 25.88 -41.89 32.99
C ILE A 1025 24.90 -40.71 32.83
N LYS A 1026 25.39 -39.47 32.95
CA LYS A 1026 24.58 -38.25 32.82
C LYS A 1026 24.55 -37.69 31.41
N ALA A 1027 25.49 -38.08 30.54
CA ALA A 1027 25.59 -37.56 29.18
C ALA A 1027 24.34 -37.80 28.31
N ALA A 1028 23.47 -38.77 28.66
CA ALA A 1028 22.17 -38.97 28.01
C ALA A 1028 21.16 -37.85 28.29
N GLN A 1029 21.35 -37.08 29.37
CA GLN A 1029 20.51 -35.92 29.71
C GLN A 1029 20.67 -34.76 28.72
N ILE A 1030 21.60 -34.84 27.75
CA ILE A 1030 21.63 -33.91 26.62
C ILE A 1030 20.33 -33.95 25.80
N ASN A 1031 19.59 -35.07 25.83
CA ASN A 1031 18.27 -35.17 25.20
C ASN A 1031 17.26 -34.18 25.81
N SER A 1032 17.46 -33.71 27.05
CA SER A 1032 16.69 -32.62 27.67
C SER A 1032 17.17 -31.23 27.23
N TYR A 1033 18.41 -31.10 26.75
CA TYR A 1033 18.95 -29.86 26.19
C TYR A 1033 18.53 -29.64 24.73
N VAL A 1034 18.46 -30.71 23.92
CA VAL A 1034 18.17 -30.59 22.47
C VAL A 1034 16.93 -29.72 22.19
N PRO A 1035 15.75 -29.93 22.83
CA PRO A 1035 14.57 -29.11 22.56
C PRO A 1035 14.77 -27.60 22.76
N THR A 1036 15.68 -27.18 23.65
CA THR A 1036 15.98 -25.77 23.89
C THR A 1036 16.74 -25.07 22.75
N LEU A 1037 17.15 -25.82 21.72
CA LEU A 1037 17.75 -25.26 20.50
C LEU A 1037 16.72 -24.79 19.48
N TYR A 1038 15.43 -25.15 19.62
CA TYR A 1038 14.42 -24.66 18.70
C TYR A 1038 14.30 -23.13 18.80
N SER A 1039 14.52 -22.44 17.67
CA SER A 1039 14.59 -20.98 17.60
C SER A 1039 15.63 -20.32 18.54
N GLY A 1040 16.58 -21.09 19.10
CA GLY A 1040 17.61 -20.61 20.03
C GLY A 1040 18.92 -20.22 19.34
N ASN A 1041 19.67 -19.30 19.95
CA ASN A 1041 21.01 -18.90 19.48
C ASN A 1041 21.89 -18.42 20.65
N LEU A 1042 23.21 -18.31 20.44
CA LEU A 1042 24.17 -17.93 21.45
C LEU A 1042 24.13 -16.43 21.76
N VAL A 1043 23.66 -16.07 22.97
CA VAL A 1043 23.53 -14.67 23.43
C VAL A 1043 24.81 -14.13 24.07
N TYR A 1044 25.46 -14.92 24.93
CA TYR A 1044 26.66 -14.53 25.65
C TYR A 1044 27.58 -15.74 25.89
N GLU A 1045 28.88 -15.50 25.75
CA GLU A 1045 29.93 -16.46 26.06
C GLU A 1045 31.12 -15.70 26.66
N ASN A 1046 31.68 -16.23 27.75
CA ASN A 1046 32.88 -15.71 28.36
C ASN A 1046 33.60 -16.82 29.15
N SER A 1047 34.91 -16.69 29.34
CA SER A 1047 35.70 -17.57 30.20
C SER A 1047 36.55 -16.75 31.16
N ILE A 1048 36.65 -17.22 32.41
CA ILE A 1048 37.47 -16.60 33.46
C ILE A 1048 38.44 -17.66 33.99
N SER A 1049 39.70 -17.27 34.15
CA SER A 1049 40.78 -18.15 34.63
C SER A 1049 40.82 -18.31 36.16
N ASP A 1050 40.27 -17.35 36.91
CA ASP A 1050 40.16 -17.38 38.37
C ASP A 1050 38.70 -17.25 38.83
N CYS A 1051 38.06 -18.40 39.08
CA CYS A 1051 36.71 -18.49 39.63
C CYS A 1051 36.68 -18.64 41.17
N THR A 1052 37.80 -18.39 41.88
CA THR A 1052 37.85 -18.54 43.35
C THR A 1052 37.10 -17.44 44.10
N LYS A 1053 36.79 -16.34 43.42
CA LYS A 1053 35.93 -15.25 43.90
C LYS A 1053 34.62 -15.26 43.13
N PRO A 1054 33.50 -14.81 43.72
CA PRO A 1054 32.24 -14.63 42.99
C PRO A 1054 32.46 -13.73 41.76
N GLN A 1055 32.26 -14.28 40.57
CA GLN A 1055 32.31 -13.54 39.32
C GLN A 1055 30.89 -13.17 38.91
N SER A 1056 30.67 -11.90 38.60
CA SER A 1056 29.37 -11.40 38.11
C SER A 1056 29.47 -11.19 36.61
N PHE A 1057 28.65 -11.92 35.85
CA PHE A 1057 28.50 -11.76 34.41
C PHE A 1057 27.21 -10.99 34.12
N TYR A 1058 27.29 -10.07 33.17
CA TYR A 1058 26.14 -9.28 32.72
C TYR A 1058 25.96 -9.54 31.24
N PHE A 1059 24.76 -9.98 30.85
CA PHE A 1059 24.38 -10.23 29.47
C PHE A 1059 22.96 -9.67 29.24
N PRO A 1060 22.69 -9.05 28.08
CA PRO A 1060 21.34 -8.65 27.72
C PRO A 1060 20.52 -9.87 27.31
N ILE A 1061 19.23 -9.84 27.63
CA ILE A 1061 18.20 -10.68 27.02
C ILE A 1061 17.09 -9.75 26.54
N ASP A 1062 16.45 -10.08 25.43
CA ASP A 1062 15.38 -9.26 24.85
C ASP A 1062 14.00 -9.59 25.48
N SER A 1063 12.99 -8.77 25.17
CA SER A 1063 11.63 -8.90 25.71
C SER A 1063 10.81 -10.08 25.16
N HIS A 1064 11.23 -10.68 24.04
CA HIS A 1064 10.58 -11.83 23.42
C HIS A 1064 11.23 -13.17 23.80
N THR A 1065 12.41 -13.16 24.43
CA THR A 1065 13.04 -14.33 25.06
C THR A 1065 12.08 -15.00 26.04
N GLN A 1066 11.48 -16.13 25.65
CA GLN A 1066 10.59 -16.92 26.51
C GLN A 1066 11.35 -17.72 27.56
N ALA A 1067 12.55 -18.17 27.19
CA ALA A 1067 13.48 -18.88 28.03
C ALA A 1067 14.91 -18.66 27.53
N PHE A 1068 15.89 -18.73 28.43
CA PHE A 1068 17.30 -18.81 28.06
C PHE A 1068 17.99 -19.95 28.81
N THR A 1069 18.90 -20.63 28.13
CA THR A 1069 19.64 -21.76 28.68
C THR A 1069 21.06 -21.32 29.06
N VAL A 1070 21.38 -21.44 30.34
CA VAL A 1070 22.70 -21.15 30.91
C VAL A 1070 23.51 -22.44 31.02
N TYR A 1071 24.47 -22.61 30.11
CA TYR A 1071 25.56 -23.57 30.27
C TYR A 1071 26.64 -22.98 31.19
N THR A 1072 26.97 -23.66 32.28
CA THR A 1072 28.05 -23.28 33.20
C THR A 1072 29.04 -24.44 33.37
N GLN A 1073 30.33 -24.15 33.19
CA GLN A 1073 31.43 -25.08 33.42
C GLN A 1073 32.46 -24.45 34.36
N GLY A 1074 32.70 -25.06 35.52
CA GLY A 1074 33.66 -24.54 36.50
C GLY A 1074 33.38 -25.02 37.93
N GLN A 1075 34.38 -25.03 38.79
CA GLN A 1075 34.28 -25.60 40.15
C GLN A 1075 33.40 -24.73 41.08
N LEU A 1076 32.08 -24.92 41.00
CA LEU A 1076 31.07 -24.20 41.78
C LEU A 1076 31.07 -24.66 43.25
N VAL A 1077 31.35 -23.77 44.19
CA VAL A 1077 31.69 -24.14 45.58
C VAL A 1077 30.47 -24.49 46.44
N ASN A 1078 29.32 -23.83 46.24
CA ASN A 1078 28.00 -24.25 46.74
C ASN A 1078 26.90 -23.30 46.25
N THR A 1079 25.67 -23.83 46.14
CA THR A 1079 24.49 -23.18 45.52
C THR A 1079 24.69 -22.82 44.03
N GLY A 1080 23.63 -22.98 43.23
CA GLY A 1080 23.70 -22.80 41.78
C GLY A 1080 24.00 -21.36 41.37
N SER A 1081 24.20 -21.14 40.07
CA SER A 1081 24.36 -19.80 39.49
C SER A 1081 23.24 -18.88 40.00
N VAL A 1082 23.60 -17.85 40.77
CA VAL A 1082 22.61 -16.90 41.32
C VAL A 1082 22.24 -15.94 40.20
N ILE A 1083 21.15 -16.25 39.50
CA ILE A 1083 20.63 -15.42 38.42
C ILE A 1083 19.74 -14.36 39.06
N ASN A 1084 20.19 -13.11 39.01
CA ASN A 1084 19.43 -11.97 39.47
C ASN A 1084 18.69 -11.33 38.29
N SER A 1085 17.51 -10.78 38.56
CA SER A 1085 16.83 -9.88 37.63
C SER A 1085 17.64 -8.59 37.44
N PRO A 1086 17.36 -7.78 36.40
CA PRO A 1086 18.01 -6.47 36.20
C PRO A 1086 17.86 -5.51 37.40
N GLN A 1087 16.86 -5.71 38.25
CA GLN A 1087 16.61 -4.94 39.47
C GLN A 1087 17.37 -5.49 40.70
N GLY A 1088 18.25 -6.48 40.51
CA GLY A 1088 19.05 -7.09 41.59
C GLY A 1088 18.29 -8.07 42.48
N THR A 1089 17.07 -8.48 42.10
CA THR A 1089 16.29 -9.48 42.85
C THR A 1089 16.63 -10.89 42.35
N PRO A 1090 17.00 -11.86 43.22
CA PRO A 1090 17.28 -13.22 42.78
C PRO A 1090 16.02 -13.89 42.21
N TYR A 1091 16.14 -14.53 41.04
CA TYR A 1091 15.09 -15.41 40.54
C TYR A 1091 14.90 -16.60 41.49
N THR A 1092 13.65 -17.03 41.65
CA THR A 1092 13.29 -18.12 42.56
C THR A 1092 13.41 -19.48 41.89
N SER A 1093 13.35 -20.56 42.66
CA SER A 1093 13.49 -21.93 42.14
C SER A 1093 12.38 -22.34 41.15
N SER A 1094 11.22 -21.69 41.14
CA SER A 1094 10.16 -21.91 40.13
C SER A 1094 10.45 -21.24 38.79
N ASN A 1095 11.49 -20.39 38.69
CA ASN A 1095 11.93 -19.79 37.43
C ASN A 1095 13.13 -20.50 36.79
N ILE A 1096 13.83 -21.35 37.55
CA ILE A 1096 15.10 -21.95 37.16
C ILE A 1096 14.96 -23.48 37.14
N ILE A 1097 14.70 -24.02 35.96
CA ILE A 1097 14.65 -25.47 35.74
C ILE A 1097 16.09 -25.96 35.55
N ASN A 1098 16.60 -26.79 36.47
CA ASN A 1098 17.85 -27.50 36.20
C ASN A 1098 17.57 -28.65 35.22
N LEU A 1099 17.83 -28.44 33.93
CA LEU A 1099 17.71 -29.49 32.91
C LEU A 1099 18.59 -30.68 33.25
N TRP A 1100 19.83 -30.41 33.67
CA TRP A 1100 20.71 -31.38 34.31
C TRP A 1100 21.93 -30.70 34.96
N SER A 1101 22.63 -31.44 35.81
CA SER A 1101 23.91 -31.01 36.37
C SER A 1101 24.79 -32.21 36.72
N ASP A 1102 26.09 -32.05 36.50
CA ASP A 1102 27.13 -32.99 36.90
C ASP A 1102 28.20 -32.31 37.75
N THR A 1103 28.05 -32.47 39.07
CA THR A 1103 29.02 -32.06 40.09
C THR A 1103 30.39 -32.75 39.97
N THR A 1104 30.49 -33.85 39.21
CA THR A 1104 31.75 -34.58 39.02
C THR A 1104 32.66 -33.85 38.03
N LEU A 1105 32.09 -33.42 36.91
CA LEU A 1105 32.78 -32.70 35.84
C LEU A 1105 32.55 -31.18 35.90
N ASN A 1106 31.87 -30.71 36.95
CA ASN A 1106 31.62 -29.31 37.25
C ASN A 1106 30.82 -28.60 36.14
N THR A 1107 29.83 -29.29 35.60
CA THR A 1107 29.00 -28.86 34.48
C THR A 1107 27.55 -28.74 34.90
N ARG A 1108 26.86 -27.69 34.47
CA ARG A 1108 25.47 -27.42 34.80
C ARG A 1108 24.75 -26.78 33.62
N VAL A 1109 23.53 -27.23 33.36
CA VAL A 1109 22.62 -26.61 32.40
C VAL A 1109 21.34 -26.26 33.13
N ASP A 1110 21.10 -24.95 33.26
CA ASP A 1110 19.86 -24.39 33.78
C ASP A 1110 19.10 -23.74 32.63
N GLN A 1111 17.80 -24.00 32.52
CA GLN A 1111 16.89 -23.20 31.71
C GLN A 1111 16.15 -22.25 32.63
N VAL A 1112 16.28 -20.95 32.37
CA VAL A 1112 15.46 -19.93 33.01
C VAL A 1112 14.24 -19.71 32.14
N ILE A 1113 13.06 -19.84 32.73
CA ILE A 1113 11.77 -19.64 32.06
C ILE A 1113 11.02 -18.45 32.64
N ARG A 1114 10.19 -17.81 31.82
CA ARG A 1114 9.24 -16.78 32.28
C ARG A 1114 8.29 -17.36 33.34
N ALA A 1115 7.96 -16.56 34.35
CA ALA A 1115 6.94 -16.92 35.35
C ALA A 1115 5.54 -17.02 34.72
N CYS A 1116 4.68 -17.88 35.26
CA CYS A 1116 3.28 -17.96 34.83
C CYS A 1116 2.53 -16.64 35.02
N ASP A 1117 1.63 -16.34 34.09
CA ASP A 1117 0.81 -15.12 34.13
C ASP A 1117 -0.18 -15.13 35.31
N PRO A 1118 -0.65 -13.95 35.77
CA PRO A 1118 -1.62 -13.89 36.87
C PRO A 1118 -2.85 -14.76 36.61
N SER A 1119 -3.28 -15.53 37.63
CA SER A 1119 -4.28 -16.62 37.59
C SER A 1119 -3.83 -17.97 37.02
N TRP A 1120 -2.55 -18.11 36.64
CA TRP A 1120 -1.92 -19.39 36.31
C TRP A 1120 -0.86 -19.75 37.37
N GLU A 1121 -0.74 -21.03 37.68
CA GLU A 1121 0.14 -21.59 38.69
C GLU A 1121 1.12 -22.60 38.08
N ASP A 1122 2.41 -22.48 38.38
CA ASP A 1122 3.37 -23.58 38.21
C ASP A 1122 3.21 -24.54 39.40
N VAL A 1123 2.35 -25.55 39.24
CA VAL A 1123 2.01 -26.50 40.32
C VAL A 1123 3.01 -27.65 40.42
N VAL A 1124 3.81 -27.89 39.38
CA VAL A 1124 4.58 -29.15 39.23
C VAL A 1124 6.08 -28.92 39.01
N SER A 1125 6.51 -27.68 38.75
CA SER A 1125 7.88 -27.30 38.38
C SER A 1125 8.42 -28.08 37.18
N ASP A 1126 7.52 -28.46 36.28
CA ASP A 1126 7.79 -29.11 34.99
C ASP A 1126 7.93 -28.10 33.83
N GLY A 1127 7.76 -26.81 34.13
CA GLY A 1127 7.80 -25.71 33.17
C GLY A 1127 6.48 -25.39 32.48
N ASN A 1128 5.39 -26.06 32.85
CA ASN A 1128 4.05 -25.77 32.35
C ASN A 1128 3.27 -24.87 33.33
N CYS A 1129 2.42 -24.00 32.78
CA CYS A 1129 1.51 -23.16 33.56
C CYS A 1129 0.11 -23.76 33.56
N TYR A 1130 -0.48 -23.91 34.75
CA TYR A 1130 -1.77 -24.56 34.95
C TYR A 1130 -2.80 -23.57 35.48
N LYS A 1131 -4.05 -23.67 35.01
CA LYS A 1131 -5.17 -22.88 35.54
C LYS A 1131 -6.34 -23.79 35.88
N PHE A 1132 -6.79 -23.71 37.12
CA PHE A 1132 -7.82 -24.59 37.65
C PHE A 1132 -9.17 -23.88 37.64
N ASN A 1133 -10.12 -24.42 36.87
CA ASN A 1133 -11.49 -23.96 36.86
C ASN A 1133 -12.39 -25.02 37.52
N PHE A 1134 -12.95 -24.68 38.68
CA PHE A 1134 -13.79 -25.58 39.47
C PHE A 1134 -15.28 -25.55 39.06
N LYS A 1135 -15.65 -24.80 38.01
CA LYS A 1135 -17.00 -24.81 37.45
C LYS A 1135 -17.24 -26.10 36.68
N GLN A 1136 -18.22 -26.88 37.09
CA GLN A 1136 -18.59 -28.12 36.42
C GLN A 1136 -19.18 -27.82 35.02
N LEU A 1137 -18.57 -28.38 33.98
CA LEU A 1137 -18.94 -28.20 32.58
C LEU A 1137 -18.98 -29.56 31.87
N THR A 1138 -19.66 -29.65 30.72
CA THR A 1138 -19.51 -30.81 29.83
C THR A 1138 -18.12 -30.79 29.18
N TRP A 1139 -17.62 -31.94 28.73
CA TRP A 1139 -16.26 -32.04 28.15
C TRP A 1139 -16.03 -31.05 26.99
N THR A 1140 -17.01 -30.92 26.09
CA THR A 1140 -16.95 -29.98 24.97
C THR A 1140 -16.90 -28.52 25.46
N GLN A 1141 -17.75 -28.15 26.41
CA GLN A 1141 -17.74 -26.80 27.01
C GLN A 1141 -16.44 -26.50 27.77
N ALA A 1142 -15.86 -27.48 28.47
CA ALA A 1142 -14.58 -27.32 29.16
C ALA A 1142 -13.43 -27.14 28.17
N ARG A 1143 -13.40 -27.92 27.09
CA ARG A 1143 -12.42 -27.78 26.00
C ARG A 1143 -12.54 -26.41 25.32
N ASP A 1144 -13.76 -26.03 24.96
CA ASP A 1144 -14.01 -24.77 24.24
C ASP A 1144 -13.72 -23.56 25.16
N ALA A 1145 -13.97 -23.66 26.47
CA ALA A 1145 -13.56 -22.67 27.45
C ALA A 1145 -12.03 -22.54 27.56
N CYS A 1146 -11.29 -23.65 27.68
CA CYS A 1146 -9.82 -23.62 27.67
C CYS A 1146 -9.29 -22.99 26.37
N HIS A 1147 -9.83 -23.39 25.21
CA HIS A 1147 -9.45 -22.83 23.91
C HIS A 1147 -9.75 -21.32 23.82
N SER A 1148 -10.84 -20.83 24.44
CA SER A 1148 -11.15 -19.39 24.49
C SER A 1148 -10.17 -18.57 25.34
N GLU A 1149 -9.43 -19.21 26.25
CA GLU A 1149 -8.33 -18.61 27.00
C GLU A 1149 -6.94 -18.88 26.36
N GLY A 1150 -6.90 -19.41 25.12
CA GLY A 1150 -5.66 -19.73 24.41
C GLY A 1150 -4.93 -20.98 24.90
N ALA A 1151 -5.56 -21.80 25.74
CA ALA A 1151 -4.96 -22.98 26.37
C ALA A 1151 -5.61 -24.29 25.93
N VAL A 1152 -4.91 -25.42 26.13
CA VAL A 1152 -5.43 -26.76 25.82
C VAL A 1152 -5.95 -27.40 27.10
N LEU A 1153 -7.16 -27.98 27.06
CA LEU A 1153 -7.71 -28.75 28.18
C LEU A 1153 -6.82 -29.98 28.43
N ILE A 1154 -6.22 -30.07 29.62
CA ILE A 1154 -5.32 -31.16 29.97
C ILE A 1154 -6.05 -32.52 29.96
N ASN A 1155 -5.54 -33.45 29.16
CA ASN A 1155 -6.08 -34.81 29.09
C ASN A 1155 -5.23 -35.74 29.96
N ILE A 1156 -5.74 -36.09 31.14
CA ILE A 1156 -5.09 -37.06 32.01
C ILE A 1156 -5.36 -38.46 31.45
N TYR A 1157 -4.44 -38.97 30.64
CA TYR A 1157 -4.43 -40.38 30.27
C TYR A 1157 -4.15 -41.21 31.53
N THR A 1158 -5.21 -41.74 32.14
CA THR A 1158 -5.07 -42.85 33.10
C THR A 1158 -4.58 -44.06 32.35
N ASN A 1159 -3.31 -44.44 32.54
CA ASN A 1159 -2.77 -45.70 32.03
C ASN A 1159 -3.67 -46.86 32.43
N ALA A 1160 -4.01 -47.69 31.45
CA ALA A 1160 -4.46 -49.06 31.63
C ALA A 1160 -3.27 -50.01 31.48
#